data_AF-A0A9W4UD67-F1
#
_entry.id   AF-A0A9W4UD67-F1
#
_cell.length_a   1.000
_cell.length_b   1.000
_cell.length_c   1.000
_cell.angle_alpha   90.00
_cell.angle_beta   90.00
_cell.angle_gamma   90.00
#
_symmetry.space_group_name_H-M   'P 1'
#
loop_
_entity.id
_entity.type
_entity.pdbx_description
1 polymer ?
#
loop_
_entity_poly.entity_id
_entity_poly.type
_entity_poly.pdbx_seq_one_letter_code
_entity_poly.pdbx_strand_id
1 'polypeptide(L)'
;MSLIVAKTSQQARLKPEIRLAQAVSQFKSCLSNDEKLAFDTTTSDALNNAPDPTDVLKFTAQLSWRKDRRRGSRCYGPRFTNFLTGVQQFAALGDVVVGGSQNIIACSVWSLVRMSLLATVNVSSYVDRISLLFMEIGRTIPRNQTIALLYRRSKSLQAYLCEYFIVVVRLCHHIMKFAQASLLRKMASALIESDLEDFQTELNDWSMQIKDELLLQSSISTENEAQENMKHRRSWRKSNQADLRERQMALHIRNLDHCSKYDFQTTWKQLRKLGTTQLFKNSLAYNEWATAGKSSTLIFTGKLGCGKSVMMANIVEHLIIDIKQETDVVAYFFCQDDLPEGLRTDTIIGSLTRQLLHPWPDVPALSQMTAQSQIEAQSLLEKLLPELPDSTKLYLVVDGLDNCTDAVQVEVTSWVRQLQKSRCIHLCMSSRSHPQMMTVPILQDYHDARVTPMPKNALDINTFIDAELESCLSDEQLRLHDPSLVVDIREALIKGSQGMFLWVALQIKSLCAMQSDGEIREALQHLPEGLSETYEDILRKRNKITKATLAKYQRRIFELIIAARRPLTIYEIEEALSIVPGTATPDIAQSLNNIYATLSCCGCLVVVDEEELTVRLVHPSLRQFLVEQYESPVGSCFTVAHAHRTMAEHIVTYLSYAAFRGEVTTNRIPEMNIATAPSRIVASTLTSKTGRALALRFLKSAKQPQTDVTKTLANALEAHRRSLKREFHLHQYAKKYYMQHIARVFEPGPHISKLLPELLNSSILSHDDGNSLFSTLVALENVEMCKIVYTSFKIRHELLRVLKSAIKEDNVETIRALFKSQIIDYDFKFDWAKHDHNEGPLLLAHAASLGSLDIVAFILNGTAIGVHQKQLHDTVSLAIEMDDPSMLQSLIKAGELGYAYQMPWKLEKEPKILLKHAVACNSRRVTALILENNPMGSYSAFCQALKSGLEGMAMLIWTDGEHITSETLRYSTTNPRETPLWLALQSGCTGVVTRLIFRMNMSDQELLQYTDLAKELCDTDEDRSKLDLLEGLRYKQRL
;
A
#
# COMPACT_ATOMS: atom_id res chain seq x y z
N MET A 1 1.76 25.88 -29.21
CA MET A 1 0.94 26.98 -29.76
C MET A 1 1.48 27.49 -31.11
N SER A 2 2.64 28.17 -31.19
CA SER A 2 3.12 28.83 -32.43
C SER A 2 3.55 27.89 -33.57
N LEU A 3 4.05 26.68 -33.29
CA LEU A 3 4.43 25.69 -34.31
C LEU A 3 3.23 24.91 -34.89
N ILE A 4 2.10 24.87 -34.19
CA ILE A 4 0.90 24.13 -34.61
C ILE A 4 -0.03 25.03 -35.42
N VAL A 5 -0.12 26.33 -35.08
CA VAL A 5 -0.80 27.32 -35.92
C VAL A 5 -0.20 27.36 -37.34
N ALA A 6 1.09 27.04 -37.49
CA ALA A 6 1.74 26.89 -38.79
C ALA A 6 1.39 25.58 -39.53
N LYS A 7 1.10 24.47 -38.83
CA LYS A 7 0.64 23.20 -39.47
C LYS A 7 -0.86 23.20 -39.78
N THR A 8 -1.69 23.86 -38.97
CA THR A 8 -3.14 23.99 -39.22
C THR A 8 -3.48 25.04 -40.29
N SER A 9 -2.57 25.97 -40.60
CA SER A 9 -2.81 27.04 -41.59
C SER A 9 -2.66 26.63 -43.06
N GLN A 10 -2.18 25.42 -43.38
CA GLN A 10 -2.09 24.93 -44.77
C GLN A 10 -3.17 23.89 -45.16
N GLN A 11 -4.09 23.50 -44.26
CA GLN A 11 -5.16 22.51 -44.55
C GLN A 11 -6.58 22.98 -44.18
N ALA A 12 -6.85 24.28 -44.29
CA ALA A 12 -8.18 24.82 -44.03
C ALA A 12 -9.13 24.58 -45.23
N ARG A 13 -10.16 23.72 -45.06
CA ARG A 13 -11.53 23.90 -45.60
C ARG A 13 -12.55 22.81 -45.22
N LEU A 14 -12.15 21.63 -44.75
CA LEU A 14 -13.08 20.52 -44.43
C LEU A 14 -13.21 20.27 -42.92
N LYS A 15 -14.44 19.97 -42.47
CA LYS A 15 -14.70 19.57 -41.07
C LYS A 15 -13.94 18.28 -40.73
N PRO A 16 -13.43 18.10 -39.49
CA PRO A 16 -12.67 16.92 -39.07
C PRO A 16 -13.36 15.58 -39.38
N GLU A 17 -14.68 15.51 -39.24
CA GLU A 17 -15.45 14.28 -39.51
C GLU A 17 -15.44 13.91 -41.01
N ILE A 18 -15.44 14.92 -41.89
CA ILE A 18 -15.34 14.74 -43.34
C ILE A 18 -13.92 14.26 -43.70
N ARG A 19 -12.89 14.79 -43.03
CA ARG A 19 -11.51 14.34 -43.22
C ARG A 19 -11.32 12.89 -42.79
N LEU A 20 -11.94 12.47 -41.68
CA LEU A 20 -11.93 11.08 -41.24
C LEU A 20 -12.65 10.16 -42.25
N ALA A 21 -13.83 10.55 -42.74
CA ALA A 21 -14.53 9.81 -43.80
C ALA A 21 -13.69 9.69 -45.08
N GLN A 22 -13.00 10.76 -45.46
CA GLN A 22 -12.09 10.76 -46.60
C GLN A 22 -10.91 9.79 -46.39
N ALA A 23 -10.31 9.76 -45.19
CA ALA A 23 -9.23 8.85 -44.87
C ALA A 23 -9.68 7.37 -44.93
N VAL A 24 -10.85 7.05 -44.39
CA VAL A 24 -11.45 5.70 -44.47
C VAL A 24 -11.72 5.30 -45.92
N SER A 25 -12.24 6.22 -46.74
CA SER A 25 -12.46 5.97 -48.17
C SER A 25 -11.15 5.72 -48.92
N GLN A 26 -10.10 6.47 -48.62
CA GLN A 26 -8.76 6.26 -49.18
C GLN A 26 -8.19 4.88 -48.80
N PHE A 27 -8.38 4.43 -47.56
CA PHE A 27 -7.99 3.09 -47.16
C PHE A 27 -8.76 2.02 -47.97
N LYS A 28 -10.09 2.15 -48.02
CA LYS A 28 -10.95 1.22 -48.77
C LYS A 28 -10.54 1.13 -50.25
N SER A 29 -10.09 2.23 -50.85
CA SER A 29 -9.63 2.25 -52.25
C SER A 29 -8.43 1.34 -52.52
N CYS A 30 -7.56 1.11 -51.52
CA CYS A 30 -6.34 0.31 -51.64
C CYS A 30 -6.56 -1.20 -51.39
N LEU A 31 -7.75 -1.59 -50.96
CA LEU A 31 -8.10 -3.00 -50.75
C LEU A 31 -8.43 -3.70 -52.08
N SER A 32 -8.09 -4.98 -52.18
CA SER A 32 -8.57 -5.88 -53.24
C SER A 32 -10.09 -6.07 -53.17
N ASN A 33 -10.71 -6.63 -54.22
CA ASN A 33 -12.17 -6.80 -54.24
C ASN A 33 -12.67 -7.72 -53.12
N ASP A 34 -11.93 -8.78 -52.80
CA ASP A 34 -12.27 -9.72 -51.72
C ASP A 34 -12.11 -9.06 -50.34
N GLU A 35 -11.03 -8.27 -50.16
CA GLU A 35 -10.82 -7.50 -48.92
C GLU A 35 -11.89 -6.41 -48.75
N LYS A 36 -12.35 -5.77 -49.84
CA LYS A 36 -13.45 -4.78 -49.80
C LYS A 36 -14.75 -5.43 -49.33
N LEU A 37 -15.07 -6.62 -49.83
CA LEU A 37 -16.25 -7.37 -49.39
C LEU A 37 -16.15 -7.71 -47.91
N ALA A 38 -15.01 -8.24 -47.45
CA ALA A 38 -14.79 -8.55 -46.03
C ALA A 38 -14.89 -7.30 -45.14
N PHE A 39 -14.40 -6.15 -45.62
CA PHE A 39 -14.50 -4.87 -44.94
C PHE A 39 -15.96 -4.45 -44.78
N ASP A 40 -16.71 -4.45 -45.88
CA ASP A 40 -18.12 -4.05 -45.89
C ASP A 40 -18.99 -4.96 -45.02
N THR A 41 -18.75 -6.28 -45.03
CA THR A 41 -19.42 -7.22 -44.13
C THR A 41 -19.12 -6.89 -42.67
N THR A 42 -17.85 -6.74 -42.31
CA THR A 42 -17.44 -6.46 -40.92
C THR A 42 -17.98 -5.10 -40.44
N THR A 43 -18.07 -4.10 -41.32
CA THR A 43 -18.65 -2.79 -41.00
C THR A 43 -20.16 -2.86 -40.85
N SER A 44 -20.84 -3.64 -41.69
CA SER A 44 -22.28 -3.88 -41.54
C SER A 44 -22.61 -4.61 -40.24
N ASP A 45 -21.80 -5.59 -39.85
CA ASP A 45 -21.98 -6.32 -38.60
C ASP A 45 -21.82 -5.40 -37.38
N ALA A 46 -20.78 -4.55 -37.38
CA ALA A 46 -20.54 -3.56 -36.33
C ALA A 46 -21.61 -2.45 -36.27
N LEU A 47 -22.26 -2.15 -37.38
CA LEU A 47 -23.39 -1.22 -37.44
C LEU A 47 -24.68 -1.81 -36.87
N ASN A 48 -24.89 -3.12 -37.06
CA ASN A 48 -26.07 -3.82 -36.54
C ASN A 48 -25.93 -4.08 -35.03
N ASN A 49 -24.72 -4.47 -34.60
CA ASN A 49 -24.38 -4.69 -33.20
C ASN A 49 -23.13 -3.86 -32.88
N ALA A 50 -23.31 -2.76 -32.15
CA ALA A 50 -22.19 -1.92 -31.74
C ALA A 50 -21.14 -2.76 -30.99
N PRO A 51 -19.85 -2.63 -31.33
CA PRO A 51 -18.83 -3.50 -30.76
C PRO A 51 -18.75 -3.30 -29.26
N ASP A 52 -18.70 -4.39 -28.51
CA ASP A 52 -18.67 -4.40 -27.04
C ASP A 52 -17.26 -4.78 -26.50
N PRO A 53 -17.02 -4.68 -25.18
CA PRO A 53 -15.75 -5.14 -24.60
C PRO A 53 -15.46 -6.64 -24.83
N THR A 54 -16.49 -7.47 -25.01
CA THR A 54 -16.36 -8.90 -25.32
C THR A 54 -15.77 -9.11 -26.72
N ASP A 55 -16.10 -8.27 -27.68
CA ASP A 55 -15.57 -8.32 -29.04
C ASP A 55 -14.07 -8.01 -29.10
N VAL A 56 -13.59 -7.12 -28.22
CA VAL A 56 -12.16 -6.88 -28.04
C VAL A 56 -11.48 -8.17 -27.58
N LEU A 57 -12.03 -8.86 -26.58
CA LEU A 57 -11.46 -10.11 -26.04
C LEU A 57 -11.48 -11.24 -27.07
N LYS A 58 -12.60 -11.42 -27.78
CA LYS A 58 -12.72 -12.40 -28.87
C LYS A 58 -11.69 -12.13 -29.96
N PHE A 59 -11.48 -10.86 -30.30
CA PHE A 59 -10.50 -10.50 -31.32
C PHE A 59 -9.06 -10.68 -30.86
N THR A 60 -8.71 -10.28 -29.64
CA THR A 60 -7.35 -10.49 -29.10
C THR A 60 -7.01 -11.97 -28.97
N ALA A 61 -7.99 -12.78 -28.59
CA ALA A 61 -7.85 -14.23 -28.62
C ALA A 61 -7.64 -14.73 -30.05
N GLN A 62 -8.46 -14.30 -31.03
CA GLN A 62 -8.30 -14.68 -32.44
C GLN A 62 -6.90 -14.36 -33.00
N LEU A 63 -6.32 -13.20 -32.64
CA LEU A 63 -4.96 -12.82 -33.01
C LEU A 63 -3.91 -13.77 -32.40
N SER A 64 -4.17 -14.27 -31.20
CA SER A 64 -3.31 -15.22 -30.49
C SER A 64 -3.38 -16.61 -31.12
N TRP A 65 -4.60 -17.12 -31.40
CA TRP A 65 -4.84 -18.44 -32.00
C TRP A 65 -4.28 -18.61 -33.41
N ARG A 66 -4.27 -17.56 -34.24
CA ARG A 66 -3.80 -17.66 -35.64
C ARG A 66 -2.28 -17.89 -35.76
N LYS A 67 -1.50 -17.53 -34.75
CA LYS A 67 -0.06 -17.89 -34.66
C LYS A 67 0.16 -19.26 -34.00
N ASP A 68 -0.78 -19.69 -33.15
CA ASP A 68 -0.72 -20.88 -32.28
C ASP A 68 -0.86 -22.25 -32.99
N ARG A 69 -0.76 -22.31 -34.33
CA ARG A 69 -0.48 -23.59 -35.01
C ARG A 69 0.85 -24.21 -34.56
N ARG A 70 1.73 -23.41 -33.94
CA ARG A 70 2.87 -23.87 -33.14
C ARG A 70 2.56 -23.53 -31.68
N ARG A 71 2.14 -24.53 -30.90
CA ARG A 71 1.86 -24.37 -29.47
C ARG A 71 3.08 -23.74 -28.77
N GLY A 72 2.88 -22.79 -27.86
CA GLY A 72 3.93 -22.26 -26.96
C GLY A 72 4.46 -20.85 -27.25
N SER A 73 4.06 -20.19 -28.34
CA SER A 73 4.58 -18.86 -28.72
C SER A 73 4.06 -17.72 -27.82
N ARG A 74 4.84 -16.63 -27.73
CA ARG A 74 4.43 -15.34 -27.10
C ARG A 74 3.04 -14.91 -27.56
N CYS A 75 2.18 -14.57 -26.60
CA CYS A 75 0.81 -14.11 -26.84
C CYS A 75 0.80 -12.60 -27.12
N TYR A 76 0.63 -12.21 -28.38
CA TYR A 76 0.60 -10.80 -28.79
C TYR A 76 -0.75 -10.14 -28.58
N GLY A 77 -1.85 -10.91 -28.50
CA GLY A 77 -3.20 -10.40 -28.32
C GLY A 77 -3.34 -9.36 -27.19
N PRO A 78 -2.84 -9.65 -25.98
CA PRO A 78 -2.87 -8.71 -24.85
C PRO A 78 -2.20 -7.36 -25.12
N ARG A 79 -1.17 -7.29 -25.98
CA ARG A 79 -0.50 -6.03 -26.34
C ARG A 79 -1.42 -5.09 -27.12
N PHE A 80 -2.44 -5.62 -27.81
CA PHE A 80 -3.42 -4.82 -28.55
C PHE A 80 -4.63 -4.41 -27.73
N THR A 81 -4.85 -4.98 -26.54
CA THR A 81 -6.11 -4.83 -25.78
C THR A 81 -6.45 -3.38 -25.51
N ASN A 82 -5.53 -2.57 -24.96
CA ASN A 82 -5.83 -1.17 -24.62
C ASN A 82 -6.18 -0.32 -25.84
N PHE A 83 -5.42 -0.50 -26.91
CA PHE A 83 -5.67 0.18 -28.17
C PHE A 83 -7.03 -0.20 -28.75
N LEU A 84 -7.33 -1.50 -28.81
CA LEU A 84 -8.61 -2.00 -29.30
C LEU A 84 -9.79 -1.54 -28.43
N THR A 85 -9.63 -1.49 -27.10
CA THR A 85 -10.65 -0.91 -26.21
C THR A 85 -10.90 0.56 -26.53
N GLY A 86 -9.87 1.37 -26.79
CA GLY A 86 -10.06 2.78 -27.19
C GLY A 86 -10.78 2.93 -28.54
N VAL A 87 -10.46 2.07 -29.52
CA VAL A 87 -11.17 2.04 -30.82
C VAL A 87 -12.63 1.58 -30.65
N GLN A 88 -12.86 0.54 -29.83
CA GLN A 88 -14.21 0.05 -29.51
C GLN A 88 -15.05 1.12 -28.83
N GLN A 89 -14.49 1.83 -27.84
CA GLN A 89 -15.18 2.93 -27.18
C GLN A 89 -15.54 4.03 -28.17
N PHE A 90 -14.67 4.37 -29.12
CA PHE A 90 -15.00 5.33 -30.17
C PHE A 90 -16.13 4.86 -31.09
N ALA A 91 -16.15 3.58 -31.47
CA ALA A 91 -17.27 3.00 -32.20
C ALA A 91 -18.58 3.06 -31.40
N ALA A 92 -18.54 2.71 -30.11
CA ALA A 92 -19.70 2.80 -29.21
C ALA A 92 -20.19 4.25 -29.00
N LEU A 93 -19.30 5.25 -29.01
CA LEU A 93 -19.69 6.67 -28.99
C LEU A 93 -20.52 7.06 -30.21
N GLY A 94 -20.17 6.53 -31.38
CA GLY A 94 -20.92 6.74 -32.62
C GLY A 94 -22.37 6.28 -32.53
N ASP A 95 -22.60 5.15 -31.87
CA ASP A 95 -23.92 4.56 -31.66
C ASP A 95 -24.74 5.29 -30.58
N VAL A 96 -24.14 5.55 -29.41
CA VAL A 96 -24.84 6.09 -28.23
C VAL A 96 -25.11 7.60 -28.33
N VAL A 97 -24.17 8.39 -28.86
CA VAL A 97 -24.17 9.86 -28.70
C VAL A 97 -24.57 10.62 -29.96
N VAL A 98 -24.27 10.10 -31.15
CA VAL A 98 -24.38 10.88 -32.39
C VAL A 98 -25.38 10.33 -33.40
N GLY A 99 -25.43 9.01 -33.60
CA GLY A 99 -26.28 8.38 -34.60
C GLY A 99 -25.96 8.77 -36.06
N GLY A 100 -26.53 8.05 -37.02
CA GLY A 100 -26.41 8.38 -38.45
C GLY A 100 -25.01 8.18 -39.04
N SER A 101 -24.53 9.13 -39.86
CA SER A 101 -23.30 8.98 -40.65
C SER A 101 -22.01 8.92 -39.82
N GLN A 102 -22.00 9.47 -38.60
CA GLN A 102 -20.83 9.38 -37.71
C GLN A 102 -20.67 7.97 -37.11
N ASN A 103 -21.78 7.25 -36.87
CA ASN A 103 -21.75 5.85 -36.44
C ASN A 103 -21.10 4.96 -37.51
N ILE A 104 -21.46 5.17 -38.79
CA ILE A 104 -20.85 4.47 -39.93
C ILE A 104 -19.34 4.70 -39.98
N ILE A 105 -18.89 5.93 -39.80
CA ILE A 105 -17.45 6.25 -39.81
C ILE A 105 -16.74 5.57 -38.64
N ALA A 106 -17.30 5.60 -37.43
CA ALA A 106 -16.69 5.00 -36.25
C ALA A 106 -16.62 3.47 -36.34
N CYS A 107 -17.70 2.82 -36.80
CA CYS A 107 -17.71 1.37 -37.08
C CYS A 107 -16.72 0.99 -38.19
N SER A 108 -16.57 1.84 -39.21
CA SER A 108 -15.58 1.63 -40.28
C SER A 108 -14.14 1.64 -39.75
N VAL A 109 -13.83 2.51 -38.78
CA VAL A 109 -12.50 2.54 -38.14
C VAL A 109 -12.24 1.23 -37.39
N TRP A 110 -13.22 0.70 -36.65
CA TRP A 110 -13.12 -0.61 -35.99
C TRP A 110 -12.82 -1.74 -36.99
N SER A 111 -13.60 -1.84 -38.08
CA SER A 111 -13.38 -2.86 -39.12
C SER A 111 -12.02 -2.74 -39.79
N LEU A 112 -11.57 -1.51 -40.06
CA LEU A 112 -10.27 -1.20 -40.66
C LEU A 112 -9.11 -1.63 -39.76
N VAL A 113 -9.19 -1.33 -38.46
CA VAL A 113 -8.17 -1.75 -37.48
C VAL A 113 -8.10 -3.27 -37.40
N ARG A 114 -9.27 -3.93 -37.31
CA ARG A 114 -9.38 -5.39 -37.24
C ARG A 114 -8.75 -6.06 -38.47
N MET A 115 -9.06 -5.55 -39.66
CA MET A 115 -8.49 -6.05 -40.91
C MET A 115 -6.97 -5.84 -40.99
N SER A 116 -6.50 -4.65 -40.61
CA SER A 116 -5.08 -4.29 -40.63
C SER A 116 -4.26 -5.20 -39.71
N LEU A 117 -4.75 -5.46 -38.50
CA LEU A 117 -4.08 -6.36 -37.56
C LEU A 117 -4.12 -7.82 -38.04
N LEU A 118 -5.22 -8.29 -38.63
CA LEU A 118 -5.27 -9.66 -39.18
C LEU A 118 -4.28 -9.87 -40.34
N ALA A 119 -4.03 -8.82 -41.14
CA ALA A 119 -3.06 -8.88 -42.22
C ALA A 119 -1.60 -8.96 -41.72
N THR A 120 -1.30 -8.43 -40.53
CA THR A 120 0.08 -8.48 -39.98
C THR A 120 0.44 -9.83 -39.37
N VAL A 121 -0.51 -10.56 -38.78
CA VAL A 121 -0.24 -11.81 -38.03
C VAL A 121 0.54 -12.86 -38.83
N ASN A 122 0.47 -12.82 -40.17
CA ASN A 122 1.18 -13.75 -41.05
C ASN A 122 2.68 -13.45 -41.26
N VAL A 123 3.22 -12.35 -40.71
CA VAL A 123 4.62 -11.92 -40.90
C VAL A 123 5.35 -11.84 -39.54
N SER A 124 6.03 -12.92 -39.14
CA SER A 124 6.51 -13.14 -37.77
C SER A 124 7.37 -12.00 -37.17
N SER A 125 8.34 -11.47 -37.92
CA SER A 125 9.26 -10.40 -37.47
C SER A 125 8.60 -9.03 -37.38
N TYR A 126 7.55 -8.79 -38.16
CA TYR A 126 6.83 -7.53 -38.18
C TYR A 126 5.77 -7.45 -37.08
N VAL A 127 5.17 -8.58 -36.72
CA VAL A 127 4.14 -8.67 -35.67
C VAL A 127 4.65 -8.20 -34.31
N ASP A 128 5.86 -8.59 -33.92
CA ASP A 128 6.42 -8.21 -32.62
C ASP A 128 6.58 -6.68 -32.52
N ARG A 129 7.20 -6.06 -33.53
CA ARG A 129 7.38 -4.60 -33.63
C ARG A 129 6.06 -3.84 -33.61
N ILE A 130 5.10 -4.28 -34.43
CA ILE A 130 3.77 -3.67 -34.49
C ILE A 130 3.01 -3.86 -33.19
N SER A 131 3.13 -5.02 -32.54
CA SER A 131 2.51 -5.25 -31.24
C SER A 131 3.08 -4.32 -30.15
N LEU A 132 4.39 -4.05 -30.16
CA LEU A 132 5.02 -3.09 -29.25
C LEU A 132 4.53 -1.67 -29.51
N LEU A 133 4.46 -1.26 -30.78
CA LEU A 133 3.95 0.05 -31.18
C LEU A 133 2.49 0.26 -30.72
N PHE A 134 1.60 -0.69 -30.99
CA PHE A 134 0.19 -0.57 -30.58
C PHE A 134 0.01 -0.66 -29.07
N MET A 135 0.88 -1.39 -28.35
CA MET A 135 0.88 -1.38 -26.89
C MET A 135 1.26 0.00 -26.36
N GLU A 136 2.32 0.62 -26.90
CA GLU A 136 2.78 1.96 -26.56
C GLU A 136 1.70 3.02 -26.82
N ILE A 137 1.11 3.01 -28.02
CA ILE A 137 -0.06 3.84 -28.37
C ILE A 137 -1.25 3.53 -27.44
N GLY A 138 -1.44 2.26 -27.09
CA GLY A 138 -2.49 1.81 -26.17
C GLY A 138 -2.35 2.35 -24.74
N ARG A 139 -1.13 2.70 -24.30
CA ARG A 139 -0.94 3.36 -23.00
C ARG A 139 -1.45 4.80 -23.01
N THR A 140 -1.30 5.49 -24.15
CA THR A 140 -1.70 6.89 -24.28
C THR A 140 -3.15 7.05 -24.77
N ILE A 141 -3.74 6.07 -25.45
CA ILE A 141 -5.09 6.18 -26.02
C ILE A 141 -6.14 6.61 -24.98
N PRO A 142 -7.00 7.59 -25.29
CA PRO A 142 -8.03 8.06 -24.37
C PRO A 142 -9.11 7.00 -24.17
N ARG A 143 -9.14 6.36 -22.99
CA ARG A 143 -10.06 5.27 -22.61
C ARG A 143 -11.14 5.65 -21.59
N ASN A 144 -11.25 6.95 -21.31
CA ASN A 144 -12.04 7.41 -20.19
C ASN A 144 -13.55 7.31 -20.52
N GLN A 145 -14.31 6.60 -19.69
CA GLN A 145 -15.77 6.50 -19.81
C GLN A 145 -16.45 7.88 -19.76
N THR A 146 -15.82 8.88 -19.12
CA THR A 146 -16.28 10.28 -19.10
C THR A 146 -16.28 10.94 -20.49
N ILE A 147 -15.50 10.43 -21.46
CA ILE A 147 -15.51 10.93 -22.84
C ILE A 147 -16.93 10.86 -23.41
N ALA A 148 -17.70 9.80 -23.12
CA ALA A 148 -19.07 9.66 -23.61
C ALA A 148 -20.00 10.77 -23.13
N LEU A 149 -19.81 11.23 -21.88
CA LEU A 149 -20.60 12.31 -21.29
C LEU A 149 -20.22 13.69 -21.85
N LEU A 150 -18.94 13.88 -22.17
CA LEU A 150 -18.41 15.18 -22.59
C LEU A 150 -18.37 15.36 -24.11
N TYR A 151 -18.43 14.27 -24.88
CA TYR A 151 -18.26 14.27 -26.34
C TYR A 151 -19.21 15.25 -27.02
N ARG A 152 -20.51 15.23 -26.68
CA ARG A 152 -21.51 16.13 -27.27
C ARG A 152 -21.34 17.59 -26.85
N ARG A 153 -20.76 17.84 -25.67
CA ARG A 153 -20.64 19.18 -25.07
C ARG A 153 -19.43 19.97 -25.59
N SER A 154 -18.32 19.30 -25.92
CA SER A 154 -17.10 19.95 -26.42
C SER A 154 -16.86 19.67 -27.91
N LYS A 155 -16.95 20.72 -28.74
CA LYS A 155 -16.57 20.64 -30.17
C LYS A 155 -15.06 20.42 -30.36
N SER A 156 -14.25 20.92 -29.43
CA SER A 156 -12.79 20.70 -29.44
C SER A 156 -12.46 19.22 -29.24
N LEU A 157 -13.14 18.57 -28.28
CA LEU A 157 -12.98 17.13 -28.02
C LEU A 157 -13.36 16.27 -29.24
N GLN A 158 -14.46 16.60 -29.92
CA GLN A 158 -14.87 15.92 -31.18
C GLN A 158 -13.80 16.06 -32.26
N ALA A 159 -13.27 17.27 -32.44
CA ALA A 159 -12.23 17.53 -33.43
C ALA A 159 -10.94 16.76 -33.10
N TYR A 160 -10.47 16.79 -31.85
CA TYR A 160 -9.25 16.08 -31.46
C TYR A 160 -9.37 14.56 -31.58
N LEU A 161 -10.53 13.98 -31.23
CA LEU A 161 -10.78 12.55 -31.43
C LEU A 161 -10.77 12.18 -32.92
N CYS A 162 -11.39 13.00 -33.78
CA CYS A 162 -11.33 12.77 -35.23
C CYS A 162 -9.90 12.84 -35.76
N GLU A 163 -9.09 13.83 -35.35
CA GLU A 163 -7.68 13.92 -35.77
C GLU A 163 -6.87 12.70 -35.30
N TYR A 164 -7.08 12.26 -34.06
CA TYR A 164 -6.45 11.05 -33.54
C TYR A 164 -6.75 9.83 -34.41
N PHE A 165 -8.03 9.58 -34.72
CA PHE A 165 -8.42 8.44 -35.54
C PHE A 165 -8.03 8.59 -37.02
N ILE A 166 -7.84 9.80 -37.55
CA ILE A 166 -7.24 10.00 -38.88
C ILE A 166 -5.81 9.47 -38.89
N VAL A 167 -5.02 9.75 -37.85
CA VAL A 167 -3.65 9.22 -37.73
C VAL A 167 -3.66 7.71 -37.59
N VAL A 168 -4.59 7.14 -36.81
CA VAL A 168 -4.80 5.68 -36.73
C VAL A 168 -5.10 5.07 -38.10
N VAL A 169 -6.01 5.67 -38.88
CA VAL A 169 -6.34 5.20 -40.23
C VAL A 169 -5.13 5.26 -41.16
N ARG A 170 -4.31 6.32 -41.08
CA ARG A 170 -3.05 6.44 -41.83
C ARG A 170 -2.03 5.36 -41.43
N LEU A 171 -1.91 5.06 -40.14
CA LEU A 171 -1.06 3.98 -39.63
C LEU A 171 -1.53 2.61 -40.16
N CYS A 172 -2.82 2.32 -40.05
CA CYS A 172 -3.42 1.10 -40.59
C CYS A 172 -3.22 0.96 -42.11
N HIS A 173 -3.33 2.07 -42.85
CA HIS A 173 -3.03 2.12 -44.27
C HIS A 173 -1.58 1.78 -44.59
N HIS A 174 -0.64 2.33 -43.82
CA HIS A 174 0.78 2.01 -43.95
C HIS A 174 1.05 0.52 -43.67
N ILE A 175 0.43 0.00 -42.59
CA ILE A 175 0.52 -1.41 -42.20
C ILE A 175 0.00 -2.34 -43.30
N MET A 176 -1.17 -2.04 -43.88
CA MET A 176 -1.76 -2.84 -44.96
C MET A 176 -0.90 -2.83 -46.22
N LYS A 177 -0.41 -1.66 -46.64
CA LYS A 177 0.51 -1.56 -47.79
C LYS A 177 1.78 -2.37 -47.58
N PHE A 178 2.30 -2.41 -46.35
CA PHE A 178 3.45 -3.23 -46.01
C PHE A 178 3.12 -4.73 -46.03
N ALA A 179 1.97 -5.13 -45.46
CA ALA A 179 1.52 -6.52 -45.49
C ALA A 179 1.38 -7.05 -46.93
N GLN A 180 0.96 -6.19 -47.86
CA GLN A 180 0.83 -6.49 -49.30
C GLN A 180 2.16 -6.38 -50.09
N ALA A 181 3.27 -5.91 -49.49
CA ALA A 181 4.53 -5.74 -50.19
C ALA A 181 5.28 -7.06 -50.49
N SER A 182 6.20 -7.01 -51.45
CA SER A 182 7.06 -8.14 -51.82
C SER A 182 8.00 -8.57 -50.68
N LEU A 183 8.41 -9.84 -50.67
CA LEU A 183 9.27 -10.45 -49.64
C LEU A 183 10.58 -9.67 -49.41
N LEU A 184 11.19 -9.12 -50.47
CA LEU A 184 12.40 -8.30 -50.39
C LEU A 184 12.17 -7.00 -49.60
N ARG A 185 11.02 -6.34 -49.80
CA ARG A 185 10.67 -5.12 -49.05
C ARG A 185 10.32 -5.44 -47.60
N LYS A 186 9.79 -6.64 -47.33
CA LYS A 186 9.52 -7.14 -45.98
C LYS A 186 10.80 -7.43 -45.18
N MET A 187 11.89 -7.81 -45.84
CA MET A 187 13.20 -8.02 -45.21
C MET A 187 13.97 -6.72 -44.94
N ALA A 188 13.65 -5.62 -45.64
CA ALA A 188 14.30 -4.30 -45.47
C ALA A 188 13.73 -3.49 -44.29
N SER A 189 13.67 -4.10 -43.10
CA SER A 189 12.91 -3.59 -41.94
C SER A 189 13.39 -2.24 -41.36
N ALA A 190 14.62 -1.83 -41.66
CA ALA A 190 15.21 -0.60 -41.12
C ALA A 190 14.59 0.71 -41.67
N LEU A 191 13.99 0.67 -42.87
CA LEU A 191 13.35 1.86 -43.48
C LEU A 191 11.99 2.20 -42.87
N ILE A 192 11.44 1.32 -42.03
CA ILE A 192 10.08 1.44 -41.46
C ILE A 192 10.12 2.03 -40.05
N GLU A 193 11.26 1.94 -39.36
CA GLU A 193 11.38 2.37 -37.96
C GLU A 193 11.16 3.88 -37.79
N SER A 194 11.70 4.71 -38.68
CA SER A 194 11.49 6.17 -38.61
C SER A 194 10.03 6.55 -38.82
N ASP A 195 9.36 5.90 -39.78
CA ASP A 195 7.97 6.22 -40.13
C ASP A 195 7.01 5.84 -38.99
N LEU A 196 7.26 4.72 -38.29
CA LEU A 196 6.44 4.28 -37.15
C LEU A 196 6.64 5.16 -35.91
N GLU A 197 7.88 5.62 -35.64
CA GLU A 197 8.17 6.57 -34.56
C GLU A 197 7.44 7.92 -34.79
N ASP A 198 7.38 8.39 -36.04
CA ASP A 198 6.63 9.60 -36.40
C ASP A 198 5.14 9.47 -36.09
N PHE A 199 4.51 8.32 -36.41
CA PHE A 199 3.10 8.08 -36.05
C PHE A 199 2.88 8.01 -34.54
N GLN A 200 3.80 7.38 -33.80
CA GLN A 200 3.72 7.29 -32.35
C GLN A 200 3.75 8.68 -31.70
N THR A 201 4.67 9.55 -32.13
CA THR A 201 4.76 10.92 -31.61
C THR A 201 3.51 11.73 -31.93
N GLU A 202 3.00 11.67 -33.16
CA GLU A 202 1.77 12.36 -33.56
C GLU A 202 0.54 11.89 -32.74
N LEU A 203 0.40 10.58 -32.50
CA LEU A 203 -0.68 10.03 -31.68
C LEU A 203 -0.55 10.43 -30.20
N ASN A 204 0.66 10.47 -29.66
CA ASN A 204 0.91 10.90 -28.29
C ASN A 204 0.59 12.38 -28.10
N ASP A 205 0.93 13.24 -29.06
CA ASP A 205 0.59 14.66 -29.04
C ASP A 205 -0.93 14.86 -29.01
N TRP A 206 -1.69 14.17 -29.86
CA TRP A 206 -3.14 14.24 -29.86
C TRP A 206 -3.76 13.66 -28.58
N SER A 207 -3.22 12.56 -28.06
CA SER A 207 -3.64 12.01 -26.77
C SER A 207 -3.49 13.02 -25.63
N MET A 208 -2.36 13.75 -25.57
CA MET A 208 -2.14 14.79 -24.57
C MET A 208 -3.18 15.91 -24.68
N GLN A 209 -3.47 16.40 -25.89
CA GLN A 209 -4.50 17.42 -26.10
C GLN A 209 -5.90 16.94 -25.68
N ILE A 210 -6.25 15.68 -25.93
CA ILE A 210 -7.51 15.10 -25.49
C ILE A 210 -7.59 15.03 -23.96
N LYS A 211 -6.49 14.62 -23.30
CA LYS A 211 -6.42 14.59 -21.83
C LYS A 211 -6.55 15.98 -21.21
N ASP A 212 -5.86 16.97 -21.76
CA ASP A 212 -5.93 18.36 -21.29
C ASP A 212 -7.35 18.93 -21.43
N GLU A 213 -8.02 18.68 -22.56
CA GLU A 213 -9.41 19.09 -22.77
C GLU A 213 -10.35 18.37 -21.81
N LEU A 214 -10.17 17.08 -21.56
CA LEU A 214 -10.98 16.34 -20.58
C LEU A 214 -10.81 16.88 -19.16
N LEU A 215 -9.58 17.20 -18.74
CA LEU A 215 -9.30 17.80 -17.44
C LEU A 215 -9.97 19.17 -17.32
N LEU A 216 -9.83 20.02 -18.35
CA LEU A 216 -10.48 21.32 -18.42
C LEU A 216 -12.01 21.18 -18.31
N GLN A 217 -12.63 20.32 -19.12
CA GLN A 217 -14.08 20.11 -19.10
C GLN A 217 -14.56 19.53 -17.77
N SER A 218 -13.80 18.62 -17.16
CA SER A 218 -14.15 18.06 -15.84
C SER A 218 -14.13 19.13 -14.73
N SER A 219 -13.17 20.05 -14.77
CA SER A 219 -13.09 21.17 -13.82
C SER A 219 -14.27 22.14 -13.98
N ILE A 220 -14.61 22.46 -15.23
CA ILE A 220 -15.76 23.32 -15.57
C ILE A 220 -17.07 22.64 -15.16
N SER A 221 -17.23 21.33 -15.36
CA SER A 221 -18.44 20.61 -14.94
C SER A 221 -18.58 20.56 -13.43
N THR A 222 -17.50 20.39 -12.66
CA THR A 222 -17.59 20.39 -11.18
C THR A 222 -17.97 21.77 -10.63
N GLU A 223 -17.47 22.85 -11.24
CA GLU A 223 -17.81 24.22 -10.84
C GLU A 223 -19.24 24.59 -11.25
N ASN A 224 -19.67 24.16 -12.44
CA ASN A 224 -21.04 24.32 -12.89
C ASN A 224 -22.01 23.47 -12.07
N GLU A 225 -21.71 22.21 -11.72
CA GLU A 225 -22.56 21.39 -10.85
C GLU A 225 -22.71 22.01 -9.45
N ALA A 226 -21.66 22.63 -8.91
CA ALA A 226 -21.73 23.39 -7.66
C ALA A 226 -22.64 24.63 -7.77
N GLN A 227 -22.61 25.34 -8.90
CA GLN A 227 -23.45 26.51 -9.16
C GLN A 227 -24.89 26.16 -9.59
N GLU A 228 -25.07 25.05 -10.31
CA GLU A 228 -26.33 24.56 -10.86
C GLU A 228 -27.16 23.85 -9.80
N ASN A 229 -26.55 23.16 -8.84
CA ASN A 229 -27.25 22.58 -7.67
C ASN A 229 -28.07 23.62 -6.89
N MET A 230 -27.74 24.92 -6.98
CA MET A 230 -28.51 26.01 -6.38
C MET A 230 -29.71 26.49 -7.23
N LYS A 231 -29.70 26.29 -8.55
CA LYS A 231 -30.71 26.82 -9.50
C LYS A 231 -31.62 25.73 -10.12
N HIS A 232 -31.21 24.47 -10.07
CA HIS A 232 -31.82 23.34 -10.80
C HIS A 232 -33.00 22.63 -10.10
N ARG A 233 -33.91 23.29 -9.38
CA ARG A 233 -35.16 22.60 -8.93
C ARG A 233 -36.41 22.92 -9.73
N ARG A 234 -36.40 23.88 -10.66
CA ARG A 234 -37.65 24.45 -11.23
C ARG A 234 -37.88 24.28 -12.74
N SER A 235 -36.94 23.78 -13.56
CA SER A 235 -37.07 23.83 -15.04
C SER A 235 -37.10 22.48 -15.79
N TRP A 236 -37.31 21.33 -15.13
CA TRP A 236 -36.99 20.00 -15.69
C TRP A 236 -38.05 19.31 -16.57
N ARG A 237 -39.00 20.02 -17.17
CA ARG A 237 -40.14 19.37 -17.88
C ARG A 237 -39.98 19.17 -19.40
N LYS A 238 -38.82 19.43 -20.00
CA LYS A 238 -38.57 19.16 -21.43
C LYS A 238 -37.22 18.45 -21.64
N SER A 239 -37.15 17.16 -21.35
CA SER A 239 -35.94 16.35 -21.57
C SER A 239 -36.03 15.62 -22.92
N ASN A 240 -35.02 15.76 -23.78
CA ASN A 240 -34.91 14.94 -24.99
C ASN A 240 -34.50 13.51 -24.62
N GLN A 241 -34.80 12.54 -25.49
CA GLN A 241 -34.46 11.12 -25.29
C GLN A 241 -32.94 10.88 -25.19
N ALA A 242 -32.12 11.67 -25.88
CA ALA A 242 -30.66 11.63 -25.77
C ALA A 242 -30.16 12.08 -24.38
N ASP A 243 -30.78 13.12 -23.80
CA ASP A 243 -30.41 13.62 -22.48
C ASP A 243 -30.74 12.61 -21.36
N LEU A 244 -31.78 11.80 -21.56
CA LEU A 244 -32.15 10.71 -20.64
C LEU A 244 -31.10 9.59 -20.65
N ARG A 245 -30.65 9.17 -21.84
CA ARG A 245 -29.60 8.15 -21.99
C ARG A 245 -28.26 8.60 -21.41
N GLU A 246 -27.88 9.87 -21.63
CA GLU A 246 -26.67 10.46 -21.03
C GLU A 246 -26.72 10.42 -19.49
N ARG A 247 -27.89 10.72 -18.90
CA ARG A 247 -28.08 10.66 -17.44
C ARG A 247 -28.01 9.23 -16.91
N GLN A 248 -28.65 8.27 -17.58
CA GLN A 248 -28.58 6.86 -17.19
C GLN A 248 -27.12 6.36 -17.22
N MET A 249 -26.38 6.69 -18.28
CA MET A 249 -24.96 6.35 -18.38
C MET A 249 -24.11 6.98 -17.27
N ALA A 250 -24.34 8.26 -16.93
CA ALA A 250 -23.62 8.94 -15.86
C ALA A 250 -23.88 8.31 -14.49
N LEU A 251 -25.13 7.94 -14.20
CA LEU A 251 -25.51 7.24 -12.97
C LEU A 251 -24.88 5.83 -12.93
N HIS A 252 -24.90 5.10 -14.05
CA HIS A 252 -24.28 3.78 -14.14
C HIS A 252 -22.78 3.84 -13.84
N ILE A 253 -22.05 4.75 -14.51
CA ILE A 253 -20.61 4.94 -14.26
C ILE A 253 -20.34 5.31 -12.79
N ARG A 254 -21.14 6.21 -12.21
CA ARG A 254 -21.00 6.61 -10.81
C ARG A 254 -21.21 5.45 -9.84
N ASN A 255 -22.19 4.58 -10.10
CA ASN A 255 -22.47 3.41 -9.28
C ASN A 255 -21.34 2.36 -9.40
N LEU A 256 -20.82 2.14 -10.61
CA LEU A 256 -19.66 1.28 -10.82
C LEU A 256 -18.40 1.83 -10.11
N ASP A 257 -18.20 3.14 -10.15
CA ASP A 257 -17.09 3.83 -9.47
C ASP A 257 -17.22 3.83 -7.94
N HIS A 258 -18.45 3.71 -7.41
CA HIS A 258 -18.69 3.49 -5.99
C HIS A 258 -18.31 2.07 -5.56
N CYS A 259 -18.41 1.08 -6.46
CA CYS A 259 -18.01 -0.29 -6.17
C CYS A 259 -16.49 -0.41 -6.09
N SER A 260 -15.78 -0.04 -7.16
CA SER A 260 -14.32 -0.04 -7.19
C SER A 260 -13.80 0.78 -8.37
N LYS A 261 -12.65 1.43 -8.19
CA LYS A 261 -11.87 2.08 -9.27
C LYS A 261 -10.60 1.30 -9.62
N TYR A 262 -10.42 0.12 -9.04
CA TYR A 262 -9.23 -0.70 -9.21
C TYR A 262 -9.17 -1.31 -10.62
N ASP A 263 -8.01 -1.21 -11.28
CA ASP A 263 -7.79 -1.77 -12.61
C ASP A 263 -7.38 -3.25 -12.54
N PHE A 264 -8.38 -4.12 -12.44
CA PHE A 264 -8.21 -5.57 -12.43
C PHE A 264 -7.77 -6.14 -13.80
N GLN A 265 -7.99 -5.40 -14.89
CA GLN A 265 -7.76 -5.90 -16.25
C GLN A 265 -6.26 -5.92 -16.59
N THR A 266 -5.50 -4.96 -16.06
CA THR A 266 -4.05 -4.86 -16.29
C THR A 266 -3.30 -6.08 -15.77
N THR A 267 -3.64 -6.58 -14.57
CA THR A 267 -3.07 -7.83 -14.06
C THR A 267 -3.39 -9.03 -14.95
N TRP A 268 -4.64 -9.15 -15.43
CA TRP A 268 -5.00 -10.24 -16.34
C TRP A 268 -4.20 -10.19 -17.65
N LYS A 269 -4.00 -9.00 -18.24
CA LYS A 269 -3.17 -8.83 -19.45
C LYS A 269 -1.72 -9.26 -19.20
N GLN A 270 -1.12 -8.86 -18.08
CA GLN A 270 0.23 -9.25 -17.71
C GLN A 270 0.37 -10.77 -17.63
N LEU A 271 -0.57 -11.45 -16.98
CA LEU A 271 -0.56 -12.91 -16.86
C LEU A 271 -0.78 -13.61 -18.21
N ARG A 272 -1.64 -13.09 -19.09
CA ARG A 272 -1.85 -13.63 -20.45
C ARG A 272 -0.59 -13.51 -21.33
N LYS A 273 0.20 -12.45 -21.15
CA LYS A 273 1.47 -12.26 -21.90
C LYS A 273 2.52 -13.30 -21.52
N LEU A 274 2.53 -13.77 -20.27
CA LEU A 274 3.49 -14.75 -19.78
C LEU A 274 3.31 -16.14 -20.42
N GLY A 275 2.12 -16.46 -20.93
CA GLY A 275 1.90 -17.71 -21.66
C GLY A 275 0.45 -18.09 -21.92
N THR A 276 0.27 -19.05 -22.82
CA THR A 276 -1.01 -19.68 -23.16
C THR A 276 -1.02 -21.13 -22.71
N THR A 277 -2.16 -21.62 -22.23
CA THR A 277 -2.37 -23.05 -21.97
C THR A 277 -3.84 -23.39 -22.15
N GLN A 278 -4.13 -24.57 -22.67
CA GLN A 278 -5.49 -25.13 -22.76
C GLN A 278 -5.64 -26.41 -21.94
N LEU A 279 -4.65 -26.78 -21.13
CA LEU A 279 -4.64 -28.08 -20.44
C LEU A 279 -5.79 -28.28 -19.47
N PHE A 280 -6.32 -27.18 -18.94
CA PHE A 280 -7.51 -27.23 -18.09
C PHE A 280 -8.71 -27.84 -18.84
N LYS A 281 -8.80 -27.73 -20.17
CA LYS A 281 -9.86 -28.36 -20.97
C LYS A 281 -9.80 -29.88 -20.94
N ASN A 282 -8.64 -30.48 -20.65
CA ASN A 282 -8.49 -31.92 -20.51
C ASN A 282 -8.84 -32.41 -19.08
N SER A 283 -9.00 -31.49 -18.13
CA SER A 283 -9.39 -31.83 -16.77
C SER A 283 -10.88 -32.11 -16.71
N LEU A 284 -11.23 -33.33 -16.31
CA LEU A 284 -12.61 -33.73 -16.08
C LEU A 284 -13.29 -32.84 -15.01
N ALA A 285 -12.57 -32.51 -13.94
CA ALA A 285 -13.07 -31.63 -12.89
C ALA A 285 -13.41 -30.22 -13.40
N TYR A 286 -12.64 -29.70 -14.36
CA TYR A 286 -12.92 -28.40 -14.98
C TYR A 286 -14.16 -28.44 -15.86
N ASN A 287 -14.28 -29.45 -16.72
CA ASN A 287 -15.41 -29.56 -17.65
C ASN A 287 -16.74 -29.76 -16.91
N GLU A 288 -16.74 -30.61 -15.88
CA GLU A 288 -17.91 -30.81 -15.02
C GLU A 288 -18.28 -29.52 -14.28
N TRP A 289 -17.30 -28.80 -13.74
CA TRP A 289 -17.53 -27.50 -13.09
C TRP A 289 -18.12 -26.46 -14.05
N ALA A 290 -17.55 -26.30 -15.24
CA ALA A 290 -17.93 -25.27 -16.20
C ALA A 290 -19.35 -25.48 -16.77
N THR A 291 -19.76 -26.74 -16.94
CA THR A 291 -21.07 -27.12 -17.50
C THR A 291 -22.16 -27.35 -16.46
N ALA A 292 -21.82 -27.35 -15.17
CA ALA A 292 -22.76 -27.62 -14.10
C ALA A 292 -23.99 -26.68 -14.18
N GLY A 293 -25.17 -27.22 -13.86
CA GLY A 293 -26.43 -26.47 -13.85
C GLY A 293 -26.73 -25.75 -12.53
N LYS A 294 -25.94 -26.01 -11.48
CA LYS A 294 -26.06 -25.42 -10.14
C LYS A 294 -24.72 -24.84 -9.71
N SER A 295 -24.74 -24.01 -8.67
CA SER A 295 -23.54 -23.47 -8.03
C SER A 295 -22.53 -24.57 -7.73
N SER A 296 -21.28 -24.38 -8.16
CA SER A 296 -20.19 -25.34 -7.99
C SER A 296 -18.87 -24.62 -7.75
N THR A 297 -17.96 -25.27 -7.03
CA THR A 297 -16.69 -24.65 -6.62
C THR A 297 -15.52 -25.54 -7.03
N LEU A 298 -14.58 -24.99 -7.80
CA LEU A 298 -13.36 -25.67 -8.25
C LEU A 298 -12.13 -24.98 -7.69
N ILE A 299 -11.25 -25.75 -7.05
CA ILE A 299 -10.01 -25.24 -6.46
C ILE A 299 -8.82 -25.97 -7.06
N PHE A 300 -7.97 -25.21 -7.74
CA PHE A 300 -6.74 -25.67 -8.31
C PHE A 300 -5.56 -25.52 -7.35
N THR A 301 -4.87 -26.62 -7.04
CA THR A 301 -3.71 -26.61 -6.15
C THR A 301 -2.42 -26.88 -6.91
N GLY A 302 -1.35 -26.17 -6.59
CA GLY A 302 -0.06 -26.40 -7.25
C GLY A 302 1.10 -25.72 -6.57
N LYS A 303 2.31 -26.25 -6.82
CA LYS A 303 3.55 -25.71 -6.26
C LYS A 303 3.87 -24.31 -6.79
N LEU A 304 4.85 -23.66 -6.18
CA LEU A 304 5.33 -22.36 -6.63
C LEU A 304 5.89 -22.44 -8.05
N GLY A 305 5.63 -21.44 -8.90
CA GLY A 305 6.20 -21.37 -10.25
C GLY A 305 5.66 -22.38 -11.28
N CYS A 306 4.62 -23.16 -10.97
CA CYS A 306 4.02 -24.13 -11.92
C CYS A 306 2.99 -23.53 -12.90
N GLY A 307 2.75 -22.21 -12.87
CA GLY A 307 1.88 -21.54 -13.85
C GLY A 307 0.40 -21.40 -13.46
N LYS A 308 0.05 -21.49 -12.17
CA LYS A 308 -1.34 -21.35 -11.68
C LYS A 308 -2.03 -20.09 -12.20
N SER A 309 -1.45 -18.91 -11.95
CA SER A 309 -2.01 -17.62 -12.36
C SER A 309 -2.17 -17.49 -13.88
N VAL A 310 -1.23 -18.04 -14.64
CA VAL A 310 -1.32 -18.09 -16.11
C VAL A 310 -2.50 -18.98 -16.52
N MET A 311 -2.66 -20.17 -15.93
CA MET A 311 -3.80 -21.05 -16.20
C MET A 311 -5.14 -20.38 -15.85
N MET A 312 -5.25 -19.72 -14.71
CA MET A 312 -6.45 -18.98 -14.31
C MET A 312 -6.80 -17.87 -15.30
N ALA A 313 -5.80 -17.12 -15.79
CA ALA A 313 -6.02 -16.11 -16.84
C ALA A 313 -6.51 -16.71 -18.17
N ASN A 314 -6.03 -17.91 -18.54
CA ASN A 314 -6.52 -18.63 -19.72
C ASN A 314 -7.94 -19.19 -19.51
N ILE A 315 -8.30 -19.61 -18.29
CA ILE A 315 -9.67 -20.04 -17.94
C ILE A 315 -10.65 -18.87 -18.12
N VAL A 316 -10.30 -17.66 -17.67
CA VAL A 316 -11.14 -16.46 -17.86
C VAL A 316 -11.43 -16.24 -19.34
N GLU A 317 -10.41 -16.29 -20.19
CA GLU A 317 -10.57 -16.14 -21.63
C GLU A 317 -11.49 -17.22 -22.21
N HIS A 318 -11.28 -18.49 -21.84
CA HIS A 318 -12.12 -19.59 -22.27
C HIS A 318 -13.58 -19.43 -21.87
N LEU A 319 -13.83 -19.00 -20.62
CA LEU A 319 -15.18 -18.77 -20.14
C LEU A 319 -15.87 -17.67 -20.94
N ILE A 320 -15.18 -16.56 -21.22
CA ILE A 320 -15.75 -15.43 -21.95
C ILE A 320 -16.03 -15.75 -23.41
N ILE A 321 -15.19 -16.57 -24.05
CA ILE A 321 -15.26 -16.82 -25.49
C ILE A 321 -16.06 -18.08 -25.85
N ASP A 322 -15.82 -19.18 -25.14
CA ASP A 322 -16.29 -20.51 -25.56
C ASP A 322 -17.48 -21.01 -24.74
N ILE A 323 -17.66 -20.55 -23.49
CA ILE A 323 -18.68 -21.10 -22.55
C ILE A 323 -19.83 -20.13 -22.29
N LYS A 324 -19.50 -18.86 -22.05
CA LYS A 324 -20.47 -17.81 -21.66
C LYS A 324 -21.57 -17.70 -22.70
N GLN A 325 -22.82 -17.82 -22.26
CA GLN A 325 -23.99 -17.42 -23.05
C GLN A 325 -24.21 -15.90 -22.94
N GLU A 326 -25.06 -15.33 -23.80
CA GLU A 326 -25.31 -13.87 -23.81
C GLU A 326 -25.76 -13.34 -22.43
N THR A 327 -26.51 -14.12 -21.67
CA THR A 327 -27.00 -13.75 -20.33
C THR A 327 -26.00 -13.95 -19.21
N ASP A 328 -24.93 -14.73 -19.42
CA ASP A 328 -24.00 -15.10 -18.36
C ASP A 328 -22.93 -14.02 -18.12
N VAL A 329 -22.40 -13.97 -16.90
CA VAL A 329 -21.39 -12.97 -16.52
C VAL A 329 -20.16 -13.66 -15.96
N VAL A 330 -18.98 -13.22 -16.43
CA VAL A 330 -17.68 -13.69 -15.94
C VAL A 330 -17.01 -12.51 -15.24
N ALA A 331 -16.73 -12.68 -13.95
CA ALA A 331 -15.95 -11.74 -13.15
C ALA A 331 -14.70 -12.42 -12.62
N TYR A 332 -13.60 -11.68 -12.57
CA TYR A 332 -12.32 -12.24 -12.15
C TYR A 332 -11.49 -11.24 -11.35
N PHE A 333 -10.64 -11.77 -10.47
CA PHE A 333 -9.71 -10.98 -9.69
C PHE A 333 -8.41 -11.76 -9.42
N PHE A 334 -7.27 -11.09 -9.55
CA PHE A 334 -5.94 -11.67 -9.36
C PHE A 334 -5.22 -10.92 -8.24
N CYS A 335 -5.01 -11.59 -7.11
CA CYS A 335 -4.37 -11.01 -5.94
C CYS A 335 -2.85 -10.98 -6.13
N GLN A 336 -2.26 -9.78 -6.17
CA GLN A 336 -0.81 -9.60 -6.36
C GLN A 336 -0.14 -9.01 -5.11
N ASP A 337 0.93 -9.66 -4.65
CA ASP A 337 1.69 -9.27 -3.45
C ASP A 337 2.34 -7.87 -3.53
N ASP A 338 2.65 -7.40 -4.74
CA ASP A 338 3.27 -6.09 -4.99
C ASP A 338 2.25 -4.94 -5.04
N LEU A 339 0.95 -5.24 -4.91
CA LEU A 339 -0.15 -4.27 -4.90
C LEU A 339 -1.00 -4.41 -3.62
N PRO A 340 -0.58 -3.79 -2.50
CA PRO A 340 -1.30 -3.86 -1.22
C PRO A 340 -2.76 -3.40 -1.29
N GLU A 341 -3.10 -2.47 -2.17
CA GLU A 341 -4.49 -2.03 -2.39
C GLU A 341 -5.36 -3.19 -2.92
N GLY A 342 -4.82 -4.02 -3.81
CA GLY A 342 -5.49 -5.18 -4.38
C GLY A 342 -5.67 -6.35 -3.41
N LEU A 343 -5.06 -6.32 -2.22
CA LEU A 343 -5.17 -7.38 -1.20
C LEU A 343 -6.23 -7.06 -0.13
N ARG A 344 -6.96 -5.95 -0.27
CA ARG A 344 -8.00 -5.55 0.67
C ARG A 344 -9.35 -6.13 0.28
N THR A 345 -10.17 -6.50 1.26
CA THR A 345 -11.50 -7.07 1.02
C THR A 345 -12.39 -6.15 0.17
N ASP A 346 -12.45 -4.86 0.51
CA ASP A 346 -13.27 -3.88 -0.19
C ASP A 346 -12.88 -3.74 -1.66
N THR A 347 -11.59 -3.88 -1.97
CA THR A 347 -11.09 -3.80 -3.36
C THR A 347 -11.44 -5.06 -4.14
N ILE A 348 -11.26 -6.25 -3.55
CA ILE A 348 -11.59 -7.54 -4.18
C ILE A 348 -13.09 -7.63 -4.45
N ILE A 349 -13.91 -7.49 -3.40
CA ILE A 349 -15.37 -7.57 -3.51
C ILE A 349 -15.90 -6.45 -4.40
N GLY A 350 -15.44 -5.22 -4.21
CA GLY A 350 -15.86 -4.08 -5.02
C GLY A 350 -15.54 -4.25 -6.51
N SER A 351 -14.39 -4.83 -6.85
CA SER A 351 -14.01 -5.11 -8.24
C SER A 351 -14.83 -6.22 -8.87
N LEU A 352 -15.09 -7.31 -8.14
CA LEU A 352 -15.96 -8.40 -8.59
C LEU A 352 -17.40 -7.89 -8.78
N THR A 353 -17.93 -7.14 -7.81
CA THR A 353 -19.25 -6.51 -7.92
C THR A 353 -19.33 -5.57 -9.11
N ARG A 354 -18.32 -4.72 -9.34
CA ARG A 354 -18.27 -3.84 -10.52
C ARG A 354 -18.40 -4.64 -11.82
N GLN A 355 -17.69 -5.76 -11.94
CA GLN A 355 -17.76 -6.61 -13.13
C GLN A 355 -19.11 -7.29 -13.30
N LEU A 356 -19.72 -7.74 -12.20
CA LEU A 356 -21.04 -8.36 -12.20
C LEU A 356 -22.15 -7.38 -12.59
N LEU A 357 -22.03 -6.11 -12.19
CA LEU A 357 -23.00 -5.04 -12.48
C LEU A 357 -22.81 -4.37 -13.83
N HIS A 358 -21.60 -4.40 -14.40
CA HIS A 358 -21.28 -3.72 -15.65
C HIS A 358 -22.27 -4.01 -16.81
N PRO A 359 -22.72 -5.26 -17.05
CA PRO A 359 -23.64 -5.58 -18.15
C PRO A 359 -25.06 -5.03 -17.99
N TRP A 360 -25.42 -4.48 -16.82
CA TRP A 360 -26.80 -4.15 -16.46
C TRP A 360 -26.99 -2.64 -16.18
N PRO A 361 -26.97 -1.78 -17.22
CA PRO A 361 -27.11 -0.33 -17.06
C PRO A 361 -28.53 0.13 -16.69
N ASP A 362 -29.56 -0.70 -16.95
CA ASP A 362 -30.97 -0.32 -16.89
C ASP A 362 -31.71 -0.77 -15.62
N VAL A 363 -30.99 -1.20 -14.57
CA VAL A 363 -31.63 -1.74 -13.36
C VAL A 363 -32.33 -0.60 -12.59
N PRO A 364 -33.68 -0.60 -12.45
CA PRO A 364 -34.43 0.52 -11.87
C PRO A 364 -34.01 0.87 -10.44
N ALA A 365 -33.59 -0.12 -9.65
CA ALA A 365 -33.06 0.09 -8.30
C ALA A 365 -31.82 1.00 -8.28
N LEU A 366 -30.95 0.93 -9.30
CA LEU A 366 -29.76 1.80 -9.43
C LEU A 366 -30.13 3.27 -9.65
N SER A 367 -31.31 3.55 -10.21
CA SER A 367 -31.80 4.91 -10.49
C SER A 367 -32.49 5.59 -9.29
N GLN A 368 -32.96 4.80 -8.31
CA GLN A 368 -33.63 5.28 -7.10
C GLN A 368 -32.67 5.52 -5.93
N MET A 369 -31.42 5.05 -6.04
CA MET A 369 -30.39 5.22 -5.02
C MET A 369 -29.81 6.63 -5.08
N THR A 370 -30.34 7.52 -4.24
CA THR A 370 -29.93 8.93 -4.16
C THR A 370 -28.52 9.09 -3.60
N ALA A 371 -27.87 10.21 -3.96
CA ALA A 371 -26.49 10.60 -3.65
C ALA A 371 -26.12 10.77 -2.15
N GLN A 372 -26.95 10.28 -1.22
CA GLN A 372 -26.82 10.51 0.23
C GLN A 372 -26.60 9.24 1.06
N SER A 373 -26.68 8.04 0.48
CA SER A 373 -26.38 6.80 1.20
C SER A 373 -25.04 6.20 0.74
N GLN A 374 -24.04 6.18 1.62
CA GLN A 374 -22.87 5.30 1.47
C GLN A 374 -23.37 3.87 1.59
N ILE A 375 -23.61 3.20 0.46
CA ILE A 375 -24.05 1.82 0.42
C ILE A 375 -22.85 1.00 -0.01
N GLU A 376 -22.37 0.13 0.90
CA GLU A 376 -21.22 -0.74 0.63
C GLU A 376 -21.48 -1.60 -0.60
N ALA A 377 -20.45 -1.80 -1.44
CA ALA A 377 -20.54 -2.54 -2.70
C ALA A 377 -21.18 -3.94 -2.55
N GLN A 378 -20.94 -4.60 -1.42
CA GLN A 378 -21.56 -5.87 -1.07
C GLN A 378 -23.09 -5.77 -1.02
N SER A 379 -23.60 -4.81 -0.25
CA SER A 379 -25.05 -4.59 -0.09
C SER A 379 -25.74 -4.12 -1.37
N LEU A 380 -24.99 -3.51 -2.30
CA LEU A 380 -25.49 -3.18 -3.63
C LEU A 380 -25.76 -4.45 -4.45
N LEU A 381 -24.78 -5.37 -4.51
CA LEU A 381 -24.93 -6.61 -5.26
C LEU A 381 -26.06 -7.47 -4.69
N GLU A 382 -26.14 -7.62 -3.37
CA GLU A 382 -27.19 -8.42 -2.73
C GLU A 382 -28.61 -7.94 -3.04
N LYS A 383 -28.81 -6.64 -3.24
CA LYS A 383 -30.10 -6.05 -3.63
C LYS A 383 -30.44 -6.26 -5.09
N LEU A 384 -29.43 -6.29 -5.96
CA LEU A 384 -29.60 -6.37 -7.42
C LEU A 384 -29.61 -7.81 -7.93
N LEU A 385 -28.98 -8.74 -7.21
CA LEU A 385 -28.98 -10.15 -7.57
C LEU A 385 -30.39 -10.69 -7.80
N PRO A 386 -31.42 -10.44 -6.96
CA PRO A 386 -32.79 -10.90 -7.20
C PRO A 386 -33.43 -10.41 -8.51
N GLU A 387 -32.96 -9.31 -9.09
CA GLU A 387 -33.53 -8.74 -10.33
C GLU A 387 -33.01 -9.43 -11.60
N LEU A 388 -31.96 -10.24 -11.49
CA LEU A 388 -31.38 -10.96 -12.63
C LEU A 388 -32.28 -12.16 -13.03
N PRO A 389 -32.27 -12.63 -14.28
CA PRO A 389 -32.95 -13.87 -14.65
C PRO A 389 -32.39 -15.08 -13.87
N ASP A 390 -33.25 -16.00 -13.41
CA ASP A 390 -32.82 -17.20 -12.66
C ASP A 390 -31.93 -18.14 -13.49
N SER A 391 -32.01 -18.04 -14.83
CA SER A 391 -31.17 -18.79 -15.77
C SER A 391 -29.76 -18.24 -15.91
N THR A 392 -29.47 -17.03 -15.41
CA THR A 392 -28.16 -16.39 -15.54
C THR A 392 -27.13 -17.09 -14.66
N LYS A 393 -26.05 -17.59 -15.27
CA LYS A 393 -24.90 -18.14 -14.54
C LYS A 393 -23.86 -17.04 -14.29
N LEU A 394 -23.32 -17.02 -13.07
CA LEU A 394 -22.24 -16.12 -12.70
C LEU A 394 -20.96 -16.93 -12.47
N TYR A 395 -19.91 -16.64 -13.24
CA TYR A 395 -18.60 -17.26 -13.08
C TYR A 395 -17.66 -16.31 -12.35
N LEU A 396 -17.11 -16.75 -11.22
CA LEU A 396 -16.13 -16.00 -10.42
C LEU A 396 -14.78 -16.73 -10.49
N VAL A 397 -13.73 -16.04 -10.95
CA VAL A 397 -12.37 -16.60 -11.02
C VAL A 397 -11.44 -15.78 -10.12
N VAL A 398 -10.95 -16.36 -9.03
CA VAL A 398 -10.09 -15.67 -8.05
C VAL A 398 -8.74 -16.38 -7.93
N ASP A 399 -7.66 -15.69 -8.27
CA ASP A 399 -6.29 -16.21 -8.19
C ASP A 399 -5.52 -15.55 -7.04
N GLY A 400 -4.67 -16.33 -6.38
CA GLY A 400 -3.74 -15.84 -5.34
C GLY A 400 -4.39 -15.43 -4.02
N LEU A 401 -5.58 -15.92 -3.67
CA LEU A 401 -6.23 -15.56 -2.39
C LEU A 401 -5.38 -15.94 -1.16
N ASP A 402 -4.49 -16.93 -1.30
CA ASP A 402 -3.49 -17.34 -0.31
C ASP A 402 -2.42 -16.27 0.01
N ASN A 403 -2.33 -15.23 -0.83
CA ASN A 403 -1.47 -14.07 -0.60
C ASN A 403 -2.12 -13.03 0.36
N CYS A 404 -3.42 -13.13 0.61
CA CYS A 404 -4.16 -12.23 1.50
C CYS A 404 -4.04 -12.70 2.97
N THR A 405 -4.29 -11.79 3.91
CA THR A 405 -4.37 -12.15 5.33
C THR A 405 -5.55 -13.08 5.60
N ASP A 406 -5.47 -13.92 6.63
CA ASP A 406 -6.53 -14.88 6.98
C ASP A 406 -7.91 -14.20 7.15
N ALA A 407 -7.94 -12.99 7.71
CA ALA A 407 -9.17 -12.20 7.85
C ALA A 407 -9.82 -11.89 6.49
N VAL A 408 -9.03 -11.42 5.51
CA VAL A 408 -9.51 -11.12 4.15
C VAL A 408 -9.97 -12.40 3.45
N GLN A 409 -9.24 -13.50 3.60
CA GLN A 409 -9.64 -14.78 3.03
C GLN A 409 -11.01 -15.22 3.58
N VAL A 410 -11.22 -15.15 4.89
CA VAL A 410 -12.50 -15.50 5.53
C VAL A 410 -13.65 -14.61 5.05
N GLU A 411 -13.42 -13.31 4.91
CA GLU A 411 -14.44 -12.34 4.51
C GLU A 411 -14.84 -12.49 3.02
N VAL A 412 -13.87 -12.64 2.12
CA VAL A 412 -14.16 -12.87 0.69
C VAL A 412 -14.88 -14.21 0.49
N THR A 413 -14.44 -15.26 1.19
CA THR A 413 -15.05 -16.59 1.09
C THR A 413 -16.45 -16.66 1.73
N SER A 414 -16.72 -15.93 2.83
CA SER A 414 -18.06 -15.83 3.40
C SER A 414 -19.02 -15.10 2.47
N TRP A 415 -18.57 -14.01 1.85
CA TRP A 415 -19.34 -13.27 0.86
C TRP A 415 -19.75 -14.15 -0.33
N VAL A 416 -18.80 -14.86 -0.97
CA VAL A 416 -19.16 -15.74 -2.11
C VAL A 416 -20.14 -16.84 -1.71
N ARG A 417 -19.96 -17.44 -0.52
CA ARG A 417 -20.89 -18.46 0.00
C ARG A 417 -22.30 -17.91 0.17
N GLN A 418 -22.45 -16.68 0.65
CA GLN A 418 -23.75 -16.04 0.79
C GLN A 418 -24.42 -15.86 -0.58
N LEU A 419 -23.67 -15.46 -1.60
CA LEU A 419 -24.20 -15.31 -2.95
C LEU A 419 -24.57 -16.66 -3.60
N GLN A 420 -23.83 -17.74 -3.34
CA GLN A 420 -24.15 -19.08 -3.85
C GLN A 420 -25.50 -19.62 -3.32
N LYS A 421 -26.00 -19.10 -2.19
CA LYS A 421 -27.33 -19.47 -1.65
C LYS A 421 -28.48 -18.82 -2.42
N SER A 422 -28.26 -17.65 -3.01
CA SER A 422 -29.30 -16.89 -3.71
C SER A 422 -29.27 -17.09 -5.22
N ARG A 423 -28.11 -17.41 -5.81
CA ARG A 423 -27.91 -17.52 -7.27
C ARG A 423 -26.97 -18.64 -7.67
N CYS A 424 -27.04 -19.03 -8.95
CA CYS A 424 -26.15 -20.01 -9.56
C CYS A 424 -24.77 -19.40 -9.82
N ILE A 425 -23.81 -19.68 -8.92
CA ILE A 425 -22.45 -19.14 -8.97
C ILE A 425 -21.42 -20.25 -9.06
N HIS A 426 -20.63 -20.20 -10.13
CA HIS A 426 -19.49 -21.07 -10.37
C HIS A 426 -18.22 -20.36 -9.91
N LEU A 427 -17.63 -20.83 -8.80
CA LEU A 427 -16.40 -20.29 -8.26
C LEU A 427 -15.20 -21.13 -8.69
N CYS A 428 -14.18 -20.51 -9.27
CA CYS A 428 -12.88 -21.13 -9.55
C CYS A 428 -11.78 -20.38 -8.78
N MET A 429 -10.99 -21.10 -8.00
CA MET A 429 -9.90 -20.53 -7.21
C MET A 429 -8.58 -21.26 -7.43
N SER A 430 -7.47 -20.57 -7.25
CA SER A 430 -6.15 -21.17 -7.18
C SER A 430 -5.59 -21.09 -5.76
N SER A 431 -4.82 -22.08 -5.33
CA SER A 431 -4.06 -22.01 -4.08
C SER A 431 -2.72 -22.75 -4.16
N ARG A 432 -1.78 -22.41 -3.28
CA ARG A 432 -0.57 -23.19 -3.05
C ARG A 432 -0.94 -24.51 -2.34
N SER A 433 -0.29 -25.58 -2.76
CA SER A 433 -0.37 -26.88 -2.07
C SER A 433 0.41 -26.80 -0.74
N HIS A 434 -0.21 -26.27 0.31
CA HIS A 434 0.35 -26.24 1.66
C HIS A 434 -0.44 -27.18 2.60
N PRO A 435 0.22 -27.91 3.52
CA PRO A 435 -0.47 -28.83 4.44
C PRO A 435 -1.53 -28.13 5.31
N GLN A 436 -1.31 -26.86 5.66
CA GLN A 436 -2.25 -26.06 6.47
C GLN A 436 -3.55 -25.70 5.73
N MET A 437 -3.60 -25.79 4.39
CA MET A 437 -4.85 -25.61 3.64
C MET A 437 -5.73 -26.87 3.65
N MET A 438 -5.13 -28.05 3.87
CA MET A 438 -5.88 -29.30 4.08
C MET A 438 -6.60 -29.31 5.45
N THR A 439 -6.30 -28.34 6.33
CA THR A 439 -6.91 -28.19 7.66
C THR A 439 -7.97 -27.09 7.76
N VAL A 440 -8.37 -26.43 6.66
CA VAL A 440 -9.33 -25.32 6.76
C VAL A 440 -10.79 -25.82 6.70
N PRO A 441 -11.66 -25.43 7.65
CA PRO A 441 -13.11 -25.64 7.59
C PRO A 441 -13.79 -25.01 6.35
N ILE A 442 -13.08 -24.13 5.64
CA ILE A 442 -13.56 -23.35 4.48
C ILE A 442 -14.12 -24.24 3.35
N LEU A 443 -13.67 -25.49 3.18
CA LEU A 443 -14.17 -26.38 2.12
C LEU A 443 -15.54 -27.01 2.41
N GLN A 444 -15.95 -27.14 3.67
CA GLN A 444 -17.16 -27.88 4.04
C GLN A 444 -18.45 -27.13 3.73
N ASP A 445 -18.38 -25.80 3.56
CA ASP A 445 -19.56 -24.94 3.38
C ASP A 445 -19.77 -24.46 1.93
N TYR A 446 -18.92 -24.87 0.98
CA TYR A 446 -19.08 -24.52 -0.43
C TYR A 446 -19.99 -25.52 -1.15
N HIS A 447 -20.79 -25.01 -2.10
CA HIS A 447 -21.59 -25.86 -2.97
C HIS A 447 -20.70 -26.64 -3.96
N ASP A 448 -20.85 -27.98 -3.97
CA ASP A 448 -20.14 -28.94 -4.84
C ASP A 448 -18.65 -28.61 -5.00
N ALA A 449 -17.95 -28.49 -3.86
CA ALA A 449 -16.55 -28.10 -3.81
C ALA A 449 -15.61 -29.25 -4.18
N ARG A 450 -14.72 -28.99 -5.14
CA ARG A 450 -13.75 -29.97 -5.64
C ARG A 450 -12.36 -29.37 -5.65
N VAL A 451 -11.42 -30.08 -5.07
CA VAL A 451 -10.00 -29.73 -5.08
C VAL A 451 -9.30 -30.62 -6.11
N THR A 452 -8.58 -30.01 -7.05
CA THR A 452 -7.86 -30.71 -8.11
C THR A 452 -6.45 -30.17 -8.22
N PRO A 453 -5.41 -31.02 -8.22
CA PRO A 453 -4.04 -30.55 -8.45
C PRO A 453 -3.89 -30.03 -9.88
N MET A 454 -2.91 -29.16 -10.09
CA MET A 454 -2.55 -28.71 -11.44
C MET A 454 -2.28 -29.92 -12.34
N PRO A 455 -2.79 -29.92 -13.60
CA PRO A 455 -2.52 -30.98 -14.55
C PRO A 455 -1.01 -31.22 -14.65
N LYS A 456 -0.55 -32.42 -14.29
CA LYS A 456 0.85 -32.83 -14.45
C LYS A 456 1.10 -33.00 -15.94
N ASN A 457 1.71 -32.03 -16.62
CA ASN A 457 1.96 -32.17 -18.05
C ASN A 457 3.35 -31.68 -18.47
N ALA A 458 4.23 -32.66 -18.66
CA ALA A 458 5.52 -32.48 -19.33
C ALA A 458 5.35 -31.88 -20.74
N LEU A 459 4.20 -32.07 -21.40
CA LEU A 459 4.00 -31.58 -22.77
C LEU A 459 4.00 -30.05 -22.86
N ASP A 460 3.30 -29.35 -21.95
CA ASP A 460 3.25 -27.88 -21.98
C ASP A 460 4.60 -27.27 -21.60
N ILE A 461 5.32 -27.86 -20.65
CA ILE A 461 6.64 -27.35 -20.29
C ILE A 461 7.66 -27.61 -21.39
N ASN A 462 7.58 -28.75 -22.09
CA ASN A 462 8.42 -29.02 -23.26
C ASN A 462 8.13 -28.01 -24.37
N THR A 463 6.85 -27.77 -24.63
CA THR A 463 6.39 -26.81 -25.64
C THR A 463 6.84 -25.38 -25.29
N PHE A 464 6.77 -25.01 -24.00
CA PHE A 464 7.27 -23.75 -23.49
C PHE A 464 8.79 -23.62 -23.64
N ILE A 465 9.55 -24.67 -23.29
CA ILE A 465 11.01 -24.71 -23.49
C ILE A 465 11.34 -24.52 -24.97
N ASP A 466 10.67 -25.26 -25.86
CA ASP A 466 10.90 -25.20 -27.30
C ASP A 466 10.65 -23.80 -27.85
N ALA A 467 9.54 -23.17 -27.46
CA ALA A 467 9.20 -21.82 -27.90
C ALA A 467 10.13 -20.75 -27.33
N GLU A 468 10.53 -20.85 -26.06
CA GLU A 468 11.44 -19.88 -25.44
C GLU A 468 12.87 -20.00 -26.01
N LEU A 469 13.34 -21.21 -26.31
CA LEU A 469 14.61 -21.43 -27.00
C LEU A 469 14.56 -20.92 -28.45
N GLU A 470 13.49 -21.23 -29.21
CA GLU A 470 13.30 -20.71 -30.57
C GLU A 470 13.31 -19.17 -30.56
N SER A 471 12.64 -18.54 -29.59
CA SER A 471 12.65 -17.08 -29.42
C SER A 471 14.05 -16.56 -29.10
N CYS A 472 14.75 -17.15 -28.12
CA CYS A 472 16.06 -16.65 -27.71
C CYS A 472 17.11 -16.77 -28.83
N LEU A 473 17.03 -17.83 -29.65
CA LEU A 473 17.89 -18.02 -30.82
C LEU A 473 17.54 -17.02 -31.93
N SER A 474 16.25 -16.83 -32.20
CA SER A 474 15.78 -15.89 -33.24
C SER A 474 16.10 -14.43 -32.90
N ASP A 475 16.03 -14.07 -31.61
CA ASP A 475 16.33 -12.74 -31.10
C ASP A 475 17.86 -12.49 -30.89
N GLU A 476 18.70 -13.46 -31.29
CA GLU A 476 20.16 -13.51 -31.06
C GLU A 476 20.59 -13.31 -29.59
N GLN A 477 19.68 -13.57 -28.64
CA GLN A 477 19.97 -13.51 -27.20
C GLN A 477 20.79 -14.73 -26.76
N LEU A 478 20.50 -15.90 -27.34
CA LEU A 478 21.28 -17.10 -27.18
C LEU A 478 22.12 -17.32 -28.44
N ARG A 479 23.44 -17.23 -28.32
CA ARG A 479 24.38 -17.47 -29.42
C ARG A 479 25.16 -18.73 -29.13
N LEU A 480 25.06 -19.71 -30.02
CA LEU A 480 25.71 -21.00 -29.89
C LEU A 480 26.64 -21.21 -31.09
N HIS A 481 27.87 -21.64 -30.83
CA HIS A 481 28.77 -22.06 -31.90
C HIS A 481 28.49 -23.49 -32.36
N ASP A 482 28.11 -24.36 -31.43
CA ASP A 482 27.67 -25.73 -31.67
C ASP A 482 26.12 -25.82 -31.64
N PRO A 483 25.46 -26.02 -32.80
CA PRO A 483 24.00 -26.14 -32.85
C PRO A 483 23.44 -27.33 -32.07
N SER A 484 24.22 -28.38 -31.83
CA SER A 484 23.77 -29.57 -31.10
C SER A 484 23.49 -29.27 -29.63
N LEU A 485 24.15 -28.24 -29.07
CA LEU A 485 23.99 -27.79 -27.69
C LEU A 485 22.55 -27.36 -27.37
N VAL A 486 21.75 -26.96 -28.36
CA VAL A 486 20.31 -26.67 -28.16
C VAL A 486 19.57 -27.90 -27.62
N VAL A 487 19.91 -29.09 -28.13
CA VAL A 487 19.28 -30.35 -27.72
C VAL A 487 19.68 -30.68 -26.28
N ASP A 488 20.95 -30.52 -25.94
CA ASP A 488 21.45 -30.73 -24.58
C ASP A 488 20.78 -29.79 -23.56
N ILE A 489 20.67 -28.49 -23.91
CA ILE A 489 19.96 -27.50 -23.08
C ILE A 489 18.52 -27.95 -22.87
N ARG A 490 17.82 -28.30 -23.95
CA ARG A 490 16.43 -28.74 -23.90
C ARG A 490 16.26 -29.95 -22.98
N GLU A 491 17.06 -31.00 -23.14
CA GLU A 491 16.95 -32.22 -22.33
C GLU A 491 17.23 -31.96 -20.84
N ALA A 492 18.27 -31.18 -20.55
CA ALA A 492 18.63 -30.81 -19.19
C ALA A 492 17.50 -30.00 -18.51
N LEU A 493 16.90 -29.04 -19.22
CA LEU A 493 15.80 -28.23 -18.70
C LEU A 493 14.52 -29.06 -18.49
N ILE A 494 14.19 -29.97 -19.40
CA ILE A 494 13.03 -30.88 -19.22
C ILE A 494 13.19 -31.69 -17.94
N LYS A 495 14.38 -32.31 -17.75
CA LYS A 495 14.70 -33.14 -16.60
C LYS A 495 14.71 -32.34 -15.28
N GLY A 496 15.31 -31.14 -15.30
CA GLY A 496 15.45 -30.30 -14.10
C GLY A 496 14.19 -29.51 -13.73
N SER A 497 13.28 -29.25 -14.67
CA SER A 497 12.14 -28.36 -14.44
C SER A 497 11.23 -28.81 -13.31
N GLN A 498 11.05 -30.12 -13.16
CA GLN A 498 10.06 -30.74 -12.28
C GLN A 498 8.66 -30.10 -12.41
N GLY A 499 8.30 -29.51 -13.57
CA GLY A 499 7.03 -28.77 -13.75
C GLY A 499 7.02 -27.32 -13.24
N MET A 500 8.17 -26.67 -13.07
CA MET A 500 8.29 -25.24 -12.71
C MET A 500 8.67 -24.41 -13.94
N PHE A 501 7.70 -23.73 -14.55
CA PHE A 501 7.91 -22.83 -15.69
C PHE A 501 8.83 -21.66 -15.34
N LEU A 502 8.66 -21.08 -14.14
CA LEU A 502 9.51 -19.98 -13.68
C LEU A 502 10.99 -20.40 -13.59
N TRP A 503 11.26 -21.61 -13.08
CA TRP A 503 12.63 -22.13 -13.01
C TRP A 503 13.23 -22.24 -14.41
N VAL A 504 12.50 -22.83 -15.37
CA VAL A 504 12.94 -22.94 -16.76
C VAL A 504 13.26 -21.56 -17.36
N ALA A 505 12.36 -20.60 -17.20
CA ALA A 505 12.55 -19.25 -17.73
C ALA A 505 13.80 -18.56 -17.15
N LEU A 506 14.07 -18.75 -15.85
CA LEU A 506 15.27 -18.23 -15.20
C LEU A 506 16.54 -18.92 -15.68
N GLN A 507 16.51 -20.25 -15.86
CA GLN A 507 17.66 -20.98 -16.40
C GLN A 507 17.98 -20.55 -17.83
N ILE A 508 16.99 -20.47 -18.72
CA ILE A 508 17.21 -20.00 -20.10
C ILE A 508 17.84 -18.60 -20.09
N LYS A 509 17.30 -17.66 -19.31
CA LYS A 509 17.87 -16.31 -19.19
C LYS A 509 19.29 -16.30 -18.62
N SER A 510 19.59 -17.21 -17.69
CA SER A 510 20.94 -17.40 -17.13
C SER A 510 21.91 -17.90 -18.21
N LEU A 511 21.49 -18.88 -19.02
CA LEU A 511 22.26 -19.42 -20.15
C LEU A 511 22.50 -18.37 -21.23
N CYS A 512 21.50 -17.56 -21.58
CA CYS A 512 21.65 -16.46 -22.55
C CYS A 512 22.69 -15.40 -22.11
N ALA A 513 23.01 -15.31 -20.81
CA ALA A 513 24.01 -14.38 -20.31
C ALA A 513 25.46 -14.90 -20.43
N MET A 514 25.65 -16.18 -20.76
CA MET A 514 26.96 -16.82 -20.87
C MET A 514 27.68 -16.43 -22.15
N GLN A 515 29.01 -16.40 -22.11
CA GLN A 515 29.83 -15.89 -23.20
C GLN A 515 30.39 -17.01 -24.09
N SER A 516 30.35 -18.27 -23.65
CA SER A 516 30.85 -19.40 -24.44
C SER A 516 30.03 -20.68 -24.26
N ASP A 517 30.02 -21.53 -25.29
CA ASP A 517 29.44 -22.88 -25.24
C ASP A 517 30.05 -23.74 -24.11
N GLY A 518 31.29 -23.47 -23.71
CA GLY A 518 31.96 -24.14 -22.59
C GLY A 518 31.30 -23.81 -21.24
N GLU A 519 31.04 -22.52 -20.99
CA GLU A 519 30.31 -22.06 -19.80
C GLU A 519 28.89 -22.65 -19.74
N ILE A 520 28.21 -22.74 -20.90
CA ILE A 520 26.89 -23.35 -21.00
C ILE A 520 26.96 -24.82 -20.57
N ARG A 521 27.89 -25.61 -21.13
CA ARG A 521 28.01 -27.04 -20.76
C ARG A 521 28.33 -27.24 -19.27
N GLU A 522 29.20 -26.41 -18.70
CA GLU A 522 29.51 -26.46 -17.26
C GLU A 522 28.27 -26.15 -16.41
N ALA A 523 27.48 -25.14 -16.82
CA ALA A 523 26.26 -24.79 -16.13
C ALA A 523 25.18 -25.88 -16.22
N LEU A 524 25.06 -26.57 -17.36
CA LEU A 524 24.13 -27.70 -17.52
C LEU A 524 24.46 -28.88 -16.59
N GLN A 525 25.73 -29.05 -16.19
CA GLN A 525 26.15 -30.07 -15.22
C GLN A 525 25.75 -29.73 -13.78
N HIS A 526 25.57 -28.44 -13.47
CA HIS A 526 25.35 -27.93 -12.12
C HIS A 526 24.09 -27.06 -12.03
N LEU A 527 22.99 -27.53 -12.64
CA LEU A 527 21.72 -26.82 -12.57
C LEU A 527 21.14 -26.87 -11.14
N PRO A 528 20.64 -25.74 -10.61
CA PRO A 528 20.02 -25.69 -9.30
C PRO A 528 18.70 -26.47 -9.28
N GLU A 529 18.41 -27.19 -8.18
CA GLU A 529 17.20 -28.05 -8.09
C GLU A 529 15.90 -27.28 -7.82
N GLY A 530 15.99 -26.08 -7.24
CA GLY A 530 14.85 -25.28 -6.81
C GLY A 530 14.97 -23.79 -7.13
N LEU A 531 13.93 -23.03 -6.77
CA LEU A 531 13.88 -21.58 -7.00
C LEU A 531 14.83 -20.81 -6.08
N SER A 532 14.96 -21.21 -4.81
CA SER A 532 15.85 -20.55 -3.85
C SER A 532 17.31 -20.65 -4.31
N GLU A 533 17.77 -21.84 -4.69
CA GLU A 533 19.12 -22.08 -5.21
C GLU A 533 19.34 -21.35 -6.53
N THR A 534 18.30 -21.27 -7.38
CA THR A 534 18.35 -20.48 -8.62
C THR A 534 18.56 -18.99 -8.34
N TYR A 535 17.83 -18.42 -7.38
CA TYR A 535 17.98 -17.01 -7.00
C TYR A 535 19.36 -16.73 -6.42
N GLU A 536 19.84 -17.60 -5.52
CA GLU A 536 21.16 -17.50 -4.93
C GLU A 536 22.26 -17.57 -5.99
N ASP A 537 22.19 -18.53 -6.91
CA ASP A 537 23.17 -18.70 -7.97
C ASP A 537 23.23 -17.47 -8.90
N ILE A 538 22.07 -16.93 -9.29
CA ILE A 538 22.00 -15.71 -10.10
C ILE A 538 22.63 -14.52 -9.37
N LEU A 539 22.27 -14.29 -8.10
CA LEU A 539 22.83 -13.20 -7.29
C LEU A 539 24.35 -13.37 -7.12
N ARG A 540 24.81 -14.58 -6.79
CA ARG A 540 26.23 -14.92 -6.63
C ARG A 540 27.03 -14.66 -7.91
N LYS A 541 26.56 -15.14 -9.07
CA LYS A 541 27.19 -14.90 -10.38
C LYS A 541 27.26 -13.40 -10.70
N ARG A 542 26.17 -12.67 -10.47
CA ARG A 542 26.14 -11.21 -10.70
C ARG A 542 27.08 -10.48 -9.76
N ASN A 543 27.14 -10.84 -8.48
CA ASN A 543 28.03 -10.19 -7.51
C ASN A 543 29.51 -10.36 -7.84
N LYS A 544 29.91 -11.48 -8.48
CA LYS A 544 31.29 -11.71 -8.93
C LYS A 544 31.71 -10.80 -10.10
N ILE A 545 30.79 -10.52 -11.02
CA ILE A 545 31.08 -9.77 -12.26
C ILE A 545 30.82 -8.27 -12.09
N THR A 546 29.91 -7.91 -11.17
CA THR A 546 29.46 -6.54 -10.97
C THR A 546 30.54 -5.69 -10.29
N LYS A 547 30.87 -4.55 -10.90
CA LYS A 547 31.77 -3.55 -10.29
C LYS A 547 31.22 -3.10 -8.93
N ALA A 548 32.09 -2.81 -7.96
CA ALA A 548 31.67 -2.33 -6.63
C ALA A 548 30.69 -1.14 -6.69
N THR A 549 30.86 -0.25 -7.68
CA THR A 549 29.96 0.91 -7.91
C THR A 549 28.55 0.52 -8.37
N LEU A 550 28.36 -0.64 -9.00
CA LEU A 550 27.06 -1.17 -9.43
C LEU A 550 26.39 -2.03 -8.36
N ALA A 551 27.18 -2.68 -7.48
CA ALA A 551 26.65 -3.46 -6.36
C ALA A 551 25.77 -2.62 -5.41
N LYS A 552 26.13 -1.35 -5.18
CA LYS A 552 25.29 -0.41 -4.39
C LYS A 552 23.92 -0.17 -5.03
N TYR A 553 23.85 -0.14 -6.37
CA TYR A 553 22.58 0.07 -7.08
C TYR A 553 21.73 -1.19 -7.03
N GLN A 554 22.33 -2.38 -7.17
CA GLN A 554 21.62 -3.65 -7.07
C GLN A 554 20.83 -3.76 -5.75
N ARG A 555 21.50 -3.49 -4.63
CA ARG A 555 20.87 -3.50 -3.31
C ARG A 555 19.75 -2.45 -3.20
N ARG A 556 20.03 -1.21 -3.60
CA ARG A 556 19.02 -0.13 -3.58
C ARG A 556 17.81 -0.44 -4.46
N ILE A 557 18.00 -1.06 -5.62
CA ILE A 557 16.90 -1.46 -6.51
C ILE A 557 15.96 -2.43 -5.77
N PHE A 558 16.52 -3.48 -5.14
CA PHE A 558 15.71 -4.43 -4.38
C PHE A 558 15.01 -3.78 -3.20
N GLU A 559 15.70 -2.95 -2.42
CA GLU A 559 15.11 -2.21 -1.29
C GLU A 559 13.96 -1.30 -1.74
N LEU A 560 14.16 -0.52 -2.82
CA LEU A 560 13.12 0.36 -3.35
C LEU A 560 11.91 -0.43 -3.83
N ILE A 561 12.10 -1.53 -4.56
CA ILE A 561 10.99 -2.37 -5.05
C ILE A 561 10.24 -3.03 -3.88
N ILE A 562 10.96 -3.56 -2.87
CA ILE A 562 10.36 -4.24 -1.70
C ILE A 562 9.54 -3.26 -0.84
N ALA A 563 10.06 -2.05 -0.64
CA ALA A 563 9.39 -1.04 0.18
C ALA A 563 8.22 -0.36 -0.53
N ALA A 564 8.20 -0.35 -1.87
CA ALA A 564 7.24 0.42 -2.64
C ALA A 564 5.78 -0.01 -2.35
N ARG A 565 4.86 0.97 -2.37
CA ARG A 565 3.42 0.76 -2.15
C ARG A 565 2.67 0.38 -3.43
N ARG A 566 3.31 0.61 -4.57
CA ARG A 566 2.96 0.08 -5.89
C ARG A 566 4.25 -0.06 -6.68
N PRO A 567 4.29 -0.89 -7.72
CA PRO A 567 5.42 -0.93 -8.65
C PRO A 567 5.74 0.47 -9.16
N LEU A 568 7.03 0.82 -9.10
CA LEU A 568 7.53 2.12 -9.55
C LEU A 568 7.78 2.05 -11.07
N THR A 569 7.47 3.12 -11.78
CA THR A 569 7.82 3.23 -13.20
C THR A 569 9.33 3.27 -13.37
N ILE A 570 9.81 2.95 -14.56
CA ILE A 570 11.23 3.02 -14.89
C ILE A 570 11.81 4.42 -14.63
N TYR A 571 11.03 5.47 -14.93
CA TYR A 571 11.41 6.87 -14.71
C TYR A 571 11.43 7.22 -13.21
N GLU A 572 10.46 6.72 -12.43
CA GLU A 572 10.43 6.91 -10.98
C GLU A 572 11.63 6.24 -10.29
N ILE A 573 12.03 5.03 -10.72
CA ILE A 573 13.22 4.36 -10.19
C ILE A 573 14.49 5.05 -10.65
N GLU A 574 14.55 5.51 -11.90
CA GLU A 574 15.69 6.27 -12.40
C GLU A 574 15.93 7.53 -11.56
N GLU A 575 14.87 8.29 -11.27
CA GLU A 575 14.94 9.43 -10.36
C GLU A 575 15.33 8.99 -8.95
N ALA A 576 14.67 7.96 -8.40
CA ALA A 576 14.97 7.48 -7.06
C ALA A 576 16.44 7.08 -6.89
N LEU A 577 17.00 6.31 -7.82
CA LEU A 577 18.40 5.89 -7.78
C LEU A 577 19.39 7.05 -7.98
N SER A 578 18.94 8.15 -8.56
CA SER A 578 19.72 9.37 -8.76
C SER A 578 19.71 10.29 -7.51
N ILE A 579 18.88 9.99 -6.50
CA ILE A 579 18.83 10.76 -5.26
C ILE A 579 20.06 10.47 -4.40
N VAL A 580 20.64 11.55 -3.88
CA VAL A 580 21.67 11.51 -2.84
C VAL A 580 21.03 11.93 -1.53
N PRO A 581 20.85 11.01 -0.56
CA PRO A 581 20.25 11.33 0.73
C PRO A 581 20.91 12.55 1.39
N GLY A 582 20.09 13.47 1.92
CA GLY A 582 20.58 14.66 2.61
C GLY A 582 20.90 15.88 1.73
N THR A 583 20.74 15.80 0.40
CA THR A 583 21.01 16.92 -0.51
C THR A 583 19.76 17.77 -0.77
N ALA A 584 19.92 19.10 -0.80
CA ALA A 584 18.80 20.05 -0.99
C ALA A 584 18.52 20.40 -2.46
N THR A 585 19.36 19.95 -3.39
CA THR A 585 19.20 20.20 -4.83
C THR A 585 19.50 18.94 -5.64
N PRO A 586 18.79 18.71 -6.75
CA PRO A 586 19.01 17.57 -7.61
C PRO A 586 20.30 17.75 -8.42
N ASP A 587 21.31 16.93 -8.14
CA ASP A 587 22.58 16.95 -8.87
C ASP A 587 22.45 16.24 -10.23
N ILE A 588 22.53 17.01 -11.32
CA ILE A 588 22.50 16.47 -12.69
C ILE A 588 23.71 15.56 -12.94
N ALA A 589 24.85 15.77 -12.29
CA ALA A 589 26.02 14.91 -12.47
C ALA A 589 25.80 13.50 -11.90
N GLN A 590 24.77 13.31 -11.07
CA GLN A 590 24.44 12.03 -10.43
C GLN A 590 23.23 11.33 -11.05
N SER A 591 22.61 11.92 -12.08
CA SER A 591 21.57 11.23 -12.84
C SER A 591 22.13 10.01 -13.56
N LEU A 592 21.39 8.90 -13.52
CA LEU A 592 21.75 7.72 -14.30
C LEU A 592 21.78 8.06 -15.79
N ASN A 593 22.82 7.58 -16.48
CA ASN A 593 22.92 7.73 -17.94
C ASN A 593 22.12 6.67 -18.69
N ASN A 594 21.91 5.51 -18.06
CA ASN A 594 21.20 4.37 -18.64
C ASN A 594 20.61 3.50 -17.53
N ILE A 595 19.30 3.64 -17.33
CA ILE A 595 18.56 2.86 -16.34
C ILE A 595 18.60 1.37 -16.65
N TYR A 596 18.45 0.93 -17.90
CA TYR A 596 18.49 -0.49 -18.28
C TYR A 596 19.85 -1.14 -17.98
N ALA A 597 20.95 -0.44 -18.24
CA ALA A 597 22.29 -0.90 -17.86
C ALA A 597 22.42 -1.02 -16.34
N THR A 598 21.79 -0.12 -15.59
CA THR A 598 21.79 -0.18 -14.12
C THR A 598 20.97 -1.36 -13.61
N LEU A 599 19.75 -1.56 -14.13
CA LEU A 599 18.89 -2.70 -13.77
C LEU A 599 19.55 -4.06 -14.09
N SER A 600 20.41 -4.12 -15.11
CA SER A 600 21.14 -5.36 -15.48
C SER A 600 22.03 -5.93 -14.37
N CYS A 601 22.40 -5.12 -13.37
CA CYS A 601 23.15 -5.62 -12.20
C CYS A 601 22.34 -6.61 -11.36
N CYS A 602 21.01 -6.56 -11.42
CA CYS A 602 20.12 -7.54 -10.79
C CYS A 602 19.98 -8.83 -11.60
N GLY A 603 20.64 -8.95 -12.76
CA GLY A 603 20.49 -10.07 -13.67
C GLY A 603 19.05 -10.16 -14.22
N CYS A 604 18.50 -11.37 -14.26
CA CYS A 604 17.13 -11.62 -14.71
C CYS A 604 16.09 -11.62 -13.57
N LEU A 605 16.47 -11.18 -12.37
CA LEU A 605 15.62 -11.18 -11.17
C LEU A 605 14.71 -9.94 -11.08
N VAL A 606 14.99 -8.92 -11.88
CA VAL A 606 14.18 -7.73 -12.05
C VAL A 606 13.72 -7.67 -13.49
N VAL A 607 12.43 -7.37 -13.68
CA VAL A 607 11.79 -7.27 -14.99
C VAL A 607 11.12 -5.91 -15.11
N VAL A 608 11.15 -5.34 -16.32
CA VAL A 608 10.37 -4.16 -16.66
C VAL A 608 9.09 -4.66 -17.31
N ASP A 609 7.96 -4.42 -16.65
CA ASP A 609 6.65 -4.73 -17.19
C ASP A 609 6.39 -3.89 -18.45
N GLU A 610 6.13 -4.57 -19.54
CA GLU A 610 5.80 -3.94 -20.81
C GLU A 610 4.45 -3.23 -20.78
N GLU A 611 3.49 -3.58 -19.91
CA GLU A 611 2.18 -2.90 -19.90
C GLU A 611 2.27 -1.50 -19.27
N GLU A 612 2.87 -1.39 -18.08
CA GLU A 612 2.89 -0.14 -17.30
C GLU A 612 4.27 0.53 -17.23
N LEU A 613 5.30 -0.02 -17.89
CA LEU A 613 6.70 0.40 -17.76
C LEU A 613 7.18 0.44 -16.30
N THR A 614 6.64 -0.46 -15.49
CA THR A 614 6.97 -0.56 -14.06
C THR A 614 8.00 -1.65 -13.82
N VAL A 615 8.92 -1.37 -12.90
CA VAL A 615 9.98 -2.30 -12.53
C VAL A 615 9.47 -3.19 -11.41
N ARG A 616 9.55 -4.50 -11.62
CA ARG A 616 9.05 -5.53 -10.70
C ARG A 616 10.11 -6.59 -10.45
N LEU A 617 9.96 -7.31 -9.35
CA LEU A 617 10.66 -8.57 -9.16
C LEU A 617 10.13 -9.59 -10.18
N VAL A 618 10.98 -10.51 -10.62
CA VAL A 618 10.60 -11.55 -11.59
C VAL A 618 9.44 -12.41 -11.11
N HIS A 619 9.30 -12.60 -9.79
CA HIS A 619 8.21 -13.31 -9.16
C HIS A 619 8.10 -12.91 -7.67
N PRO A 620 6.89 -12.90 -7.06
CA PRO A 620 6.73 -12.56 -5.64
C PRO A 620 7.55 -13.42 -4.67
N SER A 621 7.79 -14.69 -5.00
CA SER A 621 8.63 -15.56 -4.16
C SER A 621 10.09 -15.10 -4.04
N LEU A 622 10.58 -14.28 -4.96
CA LEU A 622 11.91 -13.67 -4.81
C LEU A 622 11.95 -12.71 -3.62
N ARG A 623 10.85 -11.98 -3.35
CA ARG A 623 10.76 -11.12 -2.16
C ARG A 623 10.90 -11.95 -0.90
N GLN A 624 10.19 -13.08 -0.82
CA GLN A 624 10.26 -13.99 0.31
C GLN A 624 11.69 -14.51 0.51
N PHE A 625 12.32 -14.98 -0.57
CA PHE A 625 13.71 -15.43 -0.56
C PHE A 625 14.68 -14.34 -0.08
N LEU A 626 14.56 -13.12 -0.61
CA LEU A 626 15.44 -12.00 -0.23
C LEU A 626 15.31 -11.65 1.25
N VAL A 627 14.09 -11.65 1.79
CA VAL A 627 13.83 -11.24 3.19
C VAL A 627 14.13 -12.35 4.21
N GLU A 628 13.84 -13.60 3.87
CA GLU A 628 13.88 -14.71 4.82
C GLU A 628 15.14 -15.58 4.72
N GLN A 629 15.76 -15.69 3.54
CA GLN A 629 16.78 -16.71 3.26
C GLN A 629 18.12 -16.13 2.79
N TYR A 630 18.12 -14.95 2.18
CA TYR A 630 19.32 -14.42 1.53
C TYR A 630 20.20 -13.57 2.47
N GLU A 631 21.41 -14.05 2.71
CA GLU A 631 22.46 -13.28 3.38
C GLU A 631 23.35 -12.55 2.36
N SER A 632 23.33 -11.21 2.40
CA SER A 632 24.13 -10.40 1.48
C SER A 632 25.63 -10.50 1.81
N PRO A 633 26.52 -10.59 0.81
CA PRO A 633 27.97 -10.51 1.00
C PRO A 633 28.45 -9.20 1.65
N VAL A 634 27.59 -8.16 1.64
CA VAL A 634 27.85 -6.84 2.24
C VAL A 634 27.44 -6.81 3.73
N GLY A 635 27.18 -7.97 4.35
CA GLY A 635 27.12 -8.14 5.80
C GLY A 635 25.82 -7.71 6.49
N SER A 636 24.73 -7.49 5.75
CA SER A 636 23.40 -7.30 6.36
C SER A 636 22.30 -7.97 5.54
N CYS A 637 21.37 -8.61 6.25
CA CYS A 637 20.15 -9.20 5.69
C CYS A 637 19.26 -8.11 5.04
N PHE A 638 18.56 -8.45 3.96
CA PHE A 638 17.54 -7.58 3.37
C PHE A 638 16.30 -7.57 4.28
N THR A 639 16.28 -6.68 5.27
CA THR A 639 15.09 -6.53 6.12
C THR A 639 14.09 -5.56 5.51
N VAL A 640 12.80 -5.84 5.68
CA VAL A 640 11.71 -4.95 5.25
C VAL A 640 11.81 -3.57 5.92
N ALA A 641 12.27 -3.54 7.18
CA ALA A 641 12.52 -2.29 7.92
C ALA A 641 13.61 -1.44 7.26
N HIS A 642 14.72 -2.06 6.83
CA HIS A 642 15.79 -1.34 6.13
C HIS A 642 15.32 -0.81 4.78
N ALA A 643 14.57 -1.60 4.02
CA ALA A 643 14.00 -1.17 2.75
C ALA A 643 13.08 0.05 2.92
N HIS A 644 12.20 0.05 3.93
CA HIS A 644 11.35 1.20 4.24
C HIS A 644 12.15 2.44 4.67
N ARG A 645 13.24 2.26 5.44
CA ARG A 645 14.17 3.35 5.80
C ARG A 645 14.81 3.98 4.56
N THR A 646 15.36 3.16 3.66
CA THR A 646 15.94 3.62 2.39
C THR A 646 14.90 4.42 1.58
N MET A 647 13.70 3.89 1.39
CA MET A 647 12.61 4.57 0.67
C MET A 647 12.22 5.90 1.33
N ALA A 648 12.08 5.93 2.66
CA ALA A 648 11.72 7.14 3.40
C ALA A 648 12.82 8.22 3.29
N GLU A 649 14.10 7.85 3.39
CA GLU A 649 15.23 8.77 3.19
C GLU A 649 15.19 9.42 1.80
N HIS A 650 14.90 8.63 0.76
CA HIS A 650 14.80 9.13 -0.60
C HIS A 650 13.62 10.07 -0.76
N ILE A 651 12.44 9.71 -0.26
CA ILE A 651 11.23 10.53 -0.33
C ILE A 651 11.40 11.86 0.41
N VAL A 652 11.90 11.83 1.66
CA VAL A 652 12.09 13.04 2.47
C VAL A 652 13.13 13.97 1.81
N THR A 653 14.22 13.41 1.29
CA THR A 653 15.23 14.18 0.54
C THR A 653 14.63 14.82 -0.71
N TYR A 654 13.89 14.03 -1.50
CA TYR A 654 13.29 14.47 -2.75
C TYR A 654 12.27 15.58 -2.55
N LEU A 655 11.33 15.42 -1.61
CA LEU A 655 10.33 16.45 -1.31
C LEU A 655 10.95 17.71 -0.69
N SER A 656 12.15 17.61 -0.13
CA SER A 656 12.89 18.75 0.42
C SER A 656 13.66 19.55 -0.63
N TYR A 657 13.65 19.15 -1.91
CA TYR A 657 14.32 19.90 -2.98
C TYR A 657 13.78 21.33 -3.11
N ALA A 658 14.70 22.29 -3.32
CA ALA A 658 14.37 23.70 -3.52
C ALA A 658 13.36 23.95 -4.65
N ALA A 659 13.36 23.10 -5.69
CA ALA A 659 12.42 23.14 -6.81
C ALA A 659 10.94 23.04 -6.38
N PHE A 660 10.65 22.41 -5.24
CA PHE A 660 9.29 22.29 -4.69
C PHE A 660 8.96 23.36 -3.65
N ARG A 661 9.97 24.05 -3.09
CA ARG A 661 9.80 25.08 -2.04
C ARG A 661 9.45 26.48 -2.59
N GLY A 662 9.36 26.65 -3.91
CA GLY A 662 9.01 27.94 -4.54
C GLY A 662 10.14 28.99 -4.47
N GLU A 663 11.33 28.62 -4.01
CA GLU A 663 12.49 29.50 -3.96
C GLU A 663 13.09 29.65 -5.37
N VAL A 664 13.21 30.90 -5.83
CA VAL A 664 13.81 31.23 -7.13
C VAL A 664 15.27 30.81 -7.10
N THR A 665 15.60 29.67 -7.70
CA THR A 665 16.99 29.28 -7.93
C THR A 665 17.61 30.26 -8.92
N THR A 666 18.42 31.20 -8.43
CA THR A 666 19.36 31.93 -9.29
C THR A 666 20.44 30.96 -9.72
N ASN A 667 20.16 30.20 -10.78
CA ASN A 667 21.16 29.35 -11.43
C ASN A 667 22.27 30.26 -11.97
N ARG A 668 23.33 30.47 -11.18
CA ARG A 668 24.54 31.14 -11.64
C ARG A 668 25.14 30.33 -12.78
N ILE A 669 25.22 30.94 -13.95
CA ILE A 669 25.98 30.44 -15.09
C ILE A 669 27.46 30.36 -14.63
N PRO A 670 28.12 29.20 -14.67
CA PRO A 670 29.55 29.15 -14.43
C PRO A 670 30.26 30.00 -15.49
N GLU A 671 31.06 30.98 -15.08
CA GLU A 671 31.96 31.68 -16.01
C GLU A 671 32.95 30.67 -16.58
N MET A 672 32.75 30.29 -17.85
CA MET A 672 33.69 29.43 -18.57
C MET A 672 34.85 30.28 -19.08
N ASN A 673 36.05 30.02 -18.59
CA ASN A 673 37.27 30.67 -19.04
C ASN A 673 37.64 30.16 -20.45
N ILE A 674 37.66 31.06 -21.44
CA ILE A 674 37.54 30.78 -22.89
C ILE A 674 38.80 30.15 -23.53
N ALA A 675 39.91 30.01 -22.80
CA ALA A 675 41.18 29.66 -23.43
C ALA A 675 41.44 28.15 -23.67
N THR A 676 40.66 27.21 -23.10
CA THR A 676 40.97 25.76 -23.19
C THR A 676 39.78 24.83 -23.52
N ALA A 677 38.64 25.41 -23.91
CA ALA A 677 37.36 24.71 -24.00
C ALA A 677 37.19 23.66 -25.14
N PRO A 678 37.75 23.78 -26.36
CA PRO A 678 37.32 22.92 -27.47
C PRO A 678 37.68 21.44 -27.30
N SER A 679 38.84 21.12 -26.75
CA SER A 679 39.32 19.73 -26.63
C SER A 679 38.68 18.95 -25.47
N ARG A 680 38.37 19.63 -24.36
CA ARG A 680 37.73 19.02 -23.19
C ARG A 680 36.22 18.81 -23.36
N ILE A 681 35.53 19.69 -24.09
CA ILE A 681 34.09 19.58 -24.33
C ILE A 681 33.77 18.43 -25.31
N VAL A 682 34.61 18.20 -26.31
CA VAL A 682 34.42 17.09 -27.28
C VAL A 682 34.62 15.74 -26.60
N ALA A 683 35.57 15.63 -25.65
CA ALA A 683 35.82 14.38 -24.92
C ALA A 683 34.68 14.00 -23.95
N SER A 684 33.99 14.98 -23.35
CA SER A 684 32.93 14.74 -22.36
C SER A 684 31.52 14.57 -22.95
N THR A 685 31.30 14.95 -24.22
CA THR A 685 29.98 14.93 -24.88
C THR A 685 29.75 13.74 -25.84
N LEU A 686 30.73 12.86 -26.01
CA LEU A 686 30.66 11.71 -26.93
C LEU A 686 29.79 10.52 -26.43
N THR A 687 29.22 10.61 -25.23
CA THR A 687 28.56 9.48 -24.54
C THR A 687 27.06 9.33 -24.81
N SER A 688 26.38 10.32 -25.42
CA SER A 688 24.94 10.24 -25.79
C SER A 688 24.71 10.37 -27.30
N LYS A 689 23.62 9.78 -27.83
CA LYS A 689 23.21 9.92 -29.26
C LYS A 689 23.09 11.39 -29.67
N THR A 690 22.53 12.22 -28.79
CA THR A 690 22.37 13.67 -28.96
C THR A 690 23.71 14.40 -28.89
N GLY A 691 24.61 13.98 -28.00
CA GLY A 691 25.97 14.49 -27.87
C GLY A 691 26.83 14.20 -29.11
N ARG A 692 26.68 13.01 -29.72
CA ARG A 692 27.28 12.70 -31.03
C ARG A 692 26.71 13.56 -32.16
N ALA A 693 25.40 13.81 -32.19
CA ALA A 693 24.79 14.67 -33.19
C ALA A 693 25.24 16.14 -33.07
N LEU A 694 25.40 16.63 -31.84
CA LEU A 694 26.02 17.92 -31.54
C LEU A 694 27.49 17.93 -31.96
N ALA A 695 28.29 16.95 -31.57
CA ALA A 695 29.70 16.84 -31.96
C ALA A 695 29.88 16.79 -33.49
N LEU A 696 29.00 16.09 -34.21
CA LEU A 696 28.98 16.06 -35.69
C LEU A 696 28.57 17.41 -36.30
N ARG A 697 27.66 18.15 -35.66
CA ARG A 697 27.32 19.53 -36.05
C ARG A 697 28.47 20.51 -35.77
N PHE A 698 29.19 20.33 -34.67
CA PHE A 698 30.40 21.08 -34.33
C PHE A 698 31.53 20.84 -35.34
N LEU A 699 31.77 19.59 -35.74
CA LEU A 699 32.74 19.23 -36.77
C LEU A 699 32.34 19.77 -38.16
N LYS A 700 31.03 19.88 -38.44
CA LYS A 700 30.52 20.53 -39.66
C LYS A 700 30.60 22.06 -39.61
N SER A 701 30.38 22.70 -38.45
CA SER A 701 30.45 24.17 -38.31
C SER A 701 31.88 24.69 -38.19
N ALA A 702 32.84 23.88 -37.71
CA ALA A 702 34.26 24.21 -37.74
C ALA A 702 34.82 24.38 -39.17
N LYS A 703 34.08 23.94 -40.20
CA LYS A 703 34.37 24.20 -41.63
C LYS A 703 33.78 25.52 -42.15
N GLN A 704 33.03 26.28 -41.36
CA GLN A 704 32.45 27.58 -41.73
C GLN A 704 32.87 28.67 -40.73
N PRO A 705 33.71 29.65 -41.12
CA PRO A 705 34.40 30.54 -40.19
C PRO A 705 33.54 31.68 -39.58
N GLN A 706 32.21 31.66 -39.72
CA GLN A 706 31.33 32.76 -39.27
C GLN A 706 30.19 32.36 -38.33
N THR A 707 30.11 31.11 -37.86
CA THR A 707 29.09 30.72 -36.85
C THR A 707 29.63 30.89 -35.44
N ASP A 708 29.04 31.81 -34.66
CA ASP A 708 29.33 31.99 -33.23
C ASP A 708 28.93 30.73 -32.45
N VAL A 709 29.97 29.95 -32.14
CA VAL A 709 29.89 28.65 -31.46
C VAL A 709 29.26 28.79 -30.07
N THR A 710 29.50 29.92 -29.40
CA THR A 710 29.01 30.22 -28.04
C THR A 710 27.50 30.40 -28.03
N LYS A 711 26.98 31.17 -28.99
CA LYS A 711 25.54 31.40 -29.15
C LYS A 711 24.80 30.13 -29.58
N THR A 712 25.45 29.30 -30.41
CA THR A 712 24.90 28.02 -30.85
C THR A 712 24.86 27.00 -29.71
N LEU A 713 25.92 26.93 -28.88
CA LEU A 713 25.98 26.08 -27.70
C LEU A 713 25.00 26.55 -26.63
N ALA A 714 24.90 27.87 -26.39
CA ALA A 714 23.93 28.45 -25.47
C ALA A 714 22.49 28.12 -25.90
N ASN A 715 22.15 28.34 -27.17
CA ASN A 715 20.82 27.99 -27.70
C ASN A 715 20.55 26.48 -27.69
N ALA A 716 21.55 25.63 -27.93
CA ALA A 716 21.41 24.18 -27.88
C ALA A 716 21.29 23.66 -26.43
N LEU A 717 22.05 24.23 -25.48
CA LEU A 717 21.94 23.96 -24.05
C LEU A 717 20.61 24.49 -23.49
N GLU A 718 20.12 25.61 -23.99
CA GLU A 718 18.84 26.19 -23.59
C GLU A 718 17.68 25.41 -24.19
N ALA A 719 17.77 24.96 -25.45
CA ALA A 719 16.82 24.03 -26.06
C ALA A 719 16.85 22.65 -25.38
N HIS A 720 18.03 22.14 -25.00
CA HIS A 720 18.20 20.92 -24.24
C HIS A 720 17.66 21.08 -22.81
N ARG A 721 17.87 22.22 -22.14
CA ARG A 721 17.27 22.55 -20.83
C ARG A 721 15.75 22.74 -20.91
N ARG A 722 15.22 23.29 -22.00
CA ARG A 722 13.77 23.39 -22.25
C ARG A 722 13.14 22.04 -22.56
N SER A 723 13.87 21.16 -23.25
CA SER A 723 13.52 19.74 -23.44
C SER A 723 13.65 18.92 -22.14
N LEU A 724 14.61 19.28 -21.28
CA LEU A 724 14.78 18.80 -19.90
C LEU A 724 13.95 19.63 -18.92
N LYS A 725 12.78 20.17 -19.31
CA LYS A 725 11.76 20.52 -18.31
C LYS A 725 11.54 19.22 -17.53
N ARG A 726 12.20 19.10 -16.36
CA ARG A 726 12.22 17.89 -15.56
C ARG A 726 10.78 17.65 -15.12
N GLU A 727 10.11 16.76 -15.82
CA GLU A 727 8.91 16.13 -15.31
C GLU A 727 9.37 15.32 -14.10
N PHE A 728 8.99 15.77 -12.92
CA PHE A 728 9.33 15.14 -11.66
C PHE A 728 8.46 13.88 -11.49
N HIS A 729 8.86 12.78 -12.12
CA HIS A 729 8.04 11.57 -12.23
C HIS A 729 7.74 10.96 -10.84
N LEU A 730 8.72 10.97 -9.92
CA LEU A 730 8.58 10.46 -8.56
C LEU A 730 7.73 11.35 -7.65
N HIS A 731 7.45 12.61 -8.03
CA HIS A 731 6.79 13.57 -7.14
C HIS A 731 5.38 13.14 -6.74
N GLN A 732 4.58 12.66 -7.68
CA GLN A 732 3.22 12.23 -7.38
C GLN A 732 3.20 11.02 -6.43
N TYR A 733 4.11 10.06 -6.64
CA TYR A 733 4.27 8.90 -5.75
C TYR A 733 4.74 9.33 -4.36
N ALA A 734 5.81 10.14 -4.28
CA ALA A 734 6.37 10.63 -3.03
C ALA A 734 5.32 11.39 -2.22
N LYS A 735 4.59 12.33 -2.85
CA LYS A 735 3.54 13.11 -2.19
C LYS A 735 2.35 12.26 -1.73
N LYS A 736 1.98 11.21 -2.46
CA LYS A 736 0.86 10.33 -2.09
C LYS A 736 1.20 9.38 -0.94
N TYR A 737 2.44 8.88 -0.88
CA TYR A 737 2.81 7.77 0.01
C TYR A 737 3.84 8.11 1.11
N TYR A 738 4.33 9.36 1.22
CA TYR A 738 5.36 9.71 2.21
C TYR A 738 4.97 9.35 3.65
N MET A 739 3.72 9.60 4.08
CA MET A 739 3.29 9.29 5.45
C MET A 739 3.45 7.81 5.77
N GLN A 740 3.05 6.94 4.84
CA GLN A 740 3.09 5.49 5.02
C GLN A 740 4.51 4.95 5.10
N HIS A 741 5.44 5.53 4.32
CA HIS A 741 6.85 5.15 4.37
C HIS A 741 7.52 5.63 5.64
N ILE A 742 7.28 6.88 6.03
CA ILE A 742 7.84 7.48 7.25
C ILE A 742 7.33 6.76 8.50
N ALA A 743 6.05 6.40 8.54
CA ALA A 743 5.44 5.70 9.67
C ALA A 743 6.09 4.34 9.98
N ARG A 744 6.72 3.71 8.98
CA ARG A 744 7.38 2.40 9.10
C ARG A 744 8.86 2.47 9.46
N VAL A 745 9.40 3.67 9.70
CA VAL A 745 10.80 3.87 10.10
C VAL A 745 10.89 3.90 11.62
N PHE A 746 11.33 2.83 12.25
CA PHE A 746 11.51 2.79 13.71
C PHE A 746 12.85 3.35 14.17
N GLU A 747 13.86 3.24 13.32
CA GLU A 747 15.16 3.84 13.53
C GLU A 747 15.36 4.94 12.49
N PRO A 748 15.23 6.23 12.84
CA PRO A 748 15.50 7.31 11.90
C PRO A 748 16.99 7.39 11.58
N GLY A 749 17.34 7.55 10.29
CA GLY A 749 18.70 7.89 9.87
C GLY A 749 19.00 9.39 10.08
N PRO A 750 20.27 9.83 10.05
CA PRO A 750 20.64 11.22 10.28
C PRO A 750 20.01 12.19 9.27
N HIS A 751 19.74 11.72 8.05
CA HIS A 751 19.10 12.51 7.00
C HIS A 751 17.62 12.79 7.29
N ILE A 752 16.87 11.78 7.79
CA ILE A 752 15.45 11.93 8.14
C ILE A 752 15.32 12.90 9.31
N SER A 753 16.12 12.73 10.37
CA SER A 753 16.07 13.58 11.56
C SER A 753 16.31 15.05 11.25
N LYS A 754 17.12 15.35 10.23
CA LYS A 754 17.41 16.73 9.80
C LYS A 754 16.34 17.30 8.87
N LEU A 755 15.95 16.57 7.83
CA LEU A 755 15.13 17.11 6.74
C LEU A 755 13.62 17.02 7.00
N LEU A 756 13.16 16.05 7.80
CA LEU A 756 11.74 15.86 8.06
C LEU A 756 11.10 17.06 8.80
N PRO A 757 11.72 17.64 9.86
CA PRO A 757 11.17 18.83 10.50
C PRO A 757 11.07 20.03 9.56
N GLU A 758 12.06 20.23 8.68
CA GLU A 758 12.00 21.30 7.66
C GLU A 758 10.86 21.08 6.66
N LEU A 759 10.67 19.83 6.22
CA LEU A 759 9.63 19.47 5.27
C LEU A 759 8.22 19.70 5.87
N LEU A 760 8.00 19.34 7.13
CA LEU A 760 6.74 19.56 7.84
C LEU A 760 6.45 21.05 8.09
N ASN A 761 7.49 21.88 8.19
CA ASN A 761 7.34 23.33 8.32
C ASN A 761 7.07 24.03 6.97
N SER A 762 7.46 23.42 5.85
CA SER A 762 7.29 23.96 4.50
C SER A 762 5.81 24.04 4.07
N SER A 763 5.50 24.86 3.07
CA SER A 763 4.16 24.96 2.46
C SER A 763 3.80 23.81 1.51
N ILE A 764 4.69 22.82 1.37
CA ILE A 764 4.52 21.69 0.44
C ILE A 764 3.54 20.65 1.00
N LEU A 765 3.60 20.43 2.31
CA LEU A 765 2.68 19.55 3.04
C LEU A 765 1.60 20.40 3.72
N SER A 766 0.37 19.91 3.75
CA SER A 766 -0.69 20.60 4.49
C SER A 766 -0.46 20.48 6.00
N HIS A 767 -1.11 21.33 6.79
CA HIS A 767 -1.07 21.18 8.24
C HIS A 767 -1.73 19.88 8.71
N ASP A 768 -2.83 19.49 8.04
CA ASP A 768 -3.58 18.27 8.34
C ASP A 768 -2.77 17.00 8.07
N ASP A 769 -1.87 17.05 7.09
CA ASP A 769 -0.93 15.99 6.74
C ASP A 769 0.09 15.69 7.86
N GLY A 770 0.65 16.73 8.50
CA GLY A 770 1.57 16.57 9.62
C GLY A 770 0.89 16.02 10.87
N ASN A 771 -0.35 16.45 11.10
CA ASN A 771 -1.20 15.98 12.19
C ASN A 771 -1.58 14.50 12.02
N SER A 772 -1.98 14.12 10.82
CA SER A 772 -2.32 12.73 10.45
C SER A 772 -1.11 11.80 10.57
N LEU A 773 0.09 12.28 10.20
CA LEU A 773 1.32 11.52 10.39
C LEU A 773 1.61 11.30 11.88
N PHE A 774 1.45 12.34 12.71
CA PHE A 774 1.67 12.24 14.15
C PHE A 774 0.71 11.24 14.81
N SER A 775 -0.59 11.31 14.53
CA SER A 775 -1.57 10.37 15.06
C SER A 775 -1.28 8.92 14.63
N THR A 776 -0.87 8.72 13.38
CA THR A 776 -0.47 7.39 12.86
C THR A 776 0.77 6.85 13.59
N LEU A 777 1.79 7.68 13.82
CA LEU A 777 3.01 7.27 14.51
C LEU A 777 2.74 6.88 15.97
N VAL A 778 1.83 7.61 16.63
CA VAL A 778 1.40 7.31 18.00
C VAL A 778 0.67 5.98 18.06
N ALA A 779 -0.25 5.71 17.12
CA ALA A 779 -0.95 4.43 17.02
C ALA A 779 -0.01 3.24 16.73
N LEU A 780 1.14 3.49 16.10
CA LEU A 780 2.18 2.49 15.84
C LEU A 780 3.25 2.39 16.95
N GLU A 781 3.08 3.12 18.06
CA GLU A 781 4.04 3.21 19.17
C GLU A 781 5.47 3.61 18.74
N ASN A 782 5.61 4.38 17.65
CA ASN A 782 6.92 4.75 17.10
C ASN A 782 7.51 6.00 17.76
N VAL A 783 8.06 5.80 18.97
CA VAL A 783 8.55 6.86 19.86
C VAL A 783 9.58 7.80 19.21
N GLU A 784 10.59 7.25 18.53
CA GLU A 784 11.70 8.06 18.00
C GLU A 784 11.25 9.00 16.87
N MET A 785 10.37 8.51 15.99
CA MET A 785 9.78 9.35 14.94
C MET A 785 8.80 10.39 15.51
N CYS A 786 8.02 10.05 16.53
CA CYS A 786 7.16 11.01 17.22
C CYS A 786 7.98 12.20 17.75
N LYS A 787 9.15 11.94 18.36
CA LYS A 787 10.05 13.02 18.86
C LYS A 787 10.49 13.94 17.73
N ILE A 788 10.92 13.39 16.60
CA ILE A 788 11.36 14.17 15.43
C ILE A 788 10.21 15.03 14.89
N VAL A 789 9.03 14.44 14.69
CA VAL A 789 7.85 15.14 14.17
C VAL A 789 7.39 16.25 15.12
N TYR A 790 7.45 16.01 16.44
CA TYR A 790 7.06 16.99 17.46
C TYR A 790 7.88 18.28 17.44
N THR A 791 9.14 18.23 17.00
CA THR A 791 9.98 19.45 16.90
C THR A 791 9.40 20.52 15.95
N SER A 792 8.36 20.20 15.17
CA SER A 792 7.62 21.15 14.34
C SER A 792 6.63 22.00 15.15
N PHE A 793 6.77 23.34 15.09
CA PHE A 793 5.92 24.31 15.80
C PHE A 793 4.42 24.16 15.51
N LYS A 794 4.06 23.56 14.37
CA LYS A 794 2.69 23.42 13.88
C LYS A 794 1.88 22.26 14.48
N ILE A 795 2.54 21.30 15.14
CA ILE A 795 1.93 20.02 15.60
C ILE A 795 1.57 20.04 17.11
N ARG A 796 2.00 21.06 17.87
CA ARG A 796 1.72 21.17 19.32
C ARG A 796 0.23 21.16 19.70
N HIS A 797 -0.64 21.77 18.89
CA HIS A 797 -2.10 21.75 19.11
C HIS A 797 -2.76 20.39 18.81
N GLU A 798 -2.15 19.57 17.94
CA GLU A 798 -2.62 18.22 17.62
C GLU A 798 -2.39 17.25 18.78
N LEU A 799 -1.23 17.36 19.44
CA LEU A 799 -0.89 16.57 20.63
C LEU A 799 -1.98 16.66 21.70
N LEU A 800 -2.46 17.87 21.99
CA LEU A 800 -3.58 18.14 22.89
C LEU A 800 -4.86 17.39 22.48
N ARG A 801 -5.17 17.37 21.18
CA ARG A 801 -6.38 16.72 20.66
C ARG A 801 -6.29 15.21 20.67
N VAL A 802 -5.15 14.64 20.23
CA VAL A 802 -4.90 13.20 20.25
C VAL A 802 -4.91 12.67 21.69
N LEU A 803 -4.27 13.40 22.62
CA LEU A 803 -4.28 13.06 24.03
C LEU A 803 -5.71 13.10 24.60
N LYS A 804 -6.49 14.15 24.32
CA LYS A 804 -7.91 14.25 24.74
C LYS A 804 -8.78 13.14 24.16
N SER A 805 -8.63 12.82 22.87
CA SER A 805 -9.38 11.74 22.22
C SER A 805 -9.04 10.40 22.86
N ALA A 806 -7.76 10.11 23.08
CA ALA A 806 -7.30 8.87 23.69
C ALA A 806 -7.82 8.71 25.13
N ILE A 807 -7.91 9.80 25.91
CA ILE A 807 -8.51 9.78 27.25
C ILE A 807 -10.01 9.48 27.17
N LYS A 808 -10.72 10.14 26.23
CA LYS A 808 -12.17 9.99 26.07
C LYS A 808 -12.56 8.59 25.58
N GLU A 809 -11.69 7.96 24.79
CA GLU A 809 -11.86 6.61 24.22
C GLU A 809 -11.23 5.50 25.06
N ASP A 810 -10.64 5.82 26.22
CA ASP A 810 -9.96 4.86 27.12
C ASP A 810 -8.79 4.09 26.45
N ASN A 811 -8.09 4.73 25.50
CA ASN A 811 -7.01 4.11 24.73
C ASN A 811 -5.66 4.17 25.49
N VAL A 812 -5.50 3.22 26.42
CA VAL A 812 -4.35 3.06 27.32
C VAL A 812 -2.99 3.02 26.59
N GLU A 813 -2.92 2.37 25.44
CA GLU A 813 -1.68 2.15 24.66
C GLU A 813 -1.17 3.45 24.04
N THR A 814 -2.09 4.25 23.48
CA THR A 814 -1.82 5.57 22.92
C THR A 814 -1.24 6.53 23.97
N ILE A 815 -1.84 6.53 25.16
CA ILE A 815 -1.40 7.36 26.29
C ILE A 815 0.01 6.93 26.73
N ARG A 816 0.24 5.62 26.84
CA ARG A 816 1.56 5.06 27.22
C ARG A 816 2.64 5.43 26.20
N ALA A 817 2.36 5.35 24.91
CA ALA A 817 3.31 5.70 23.85
C ALA A 817 3.69 7.19 23.89
N LEU A 818 2.71 8.08 24.10
CA LEU A 818 2.92 9.52 24.23
C LEU A 818 3.82 9.87 25.44
N PHE A 819 3.60 9.25 26.60
CA PHE A 819 4.44 9.50 27.78
C PHE A 819 5.84 8.88 27.66
N LYS A 820 5.96 7.65 27.14
CA LYS A 820 7.27 7.02 26.85
C LYS A 820 8.13 7.85 25.91
N SER A 821 7.50 8.64 25.04
CA SER A 821 8.22 9.49 24.09
C SER A 821 8.89 10.73 24.70
N GLN A 822 8.62 11.06 25.96
CA GLN A 822 9.10 12.29 26.63
C GLN A 822 8.71 13.59 25.92
N ILE A 823 7.79 13.53 24.94
CA ILE A 823 7.28 14.68 24.19
C ILE A 823 6.43 15.61 25.09
N ILE A 824 5.82 15.05 26.14
CA ILE A 824 5.07 15.78 27.14
C ILE A 824 6.08 16.38 28.14
N ASP A 825 6.52 17.61 27.87
CA ASP A 825 7.47 18.38 28.69
C ASP A 825 6.79 19.57 29.42
N TYR A 826 7.56 20.35 30.18
CA TYR A 826 7.15 21.54 30.95
C TYR A 826 6.42 22.62 30.13
N ASP A 827 6.61 22.73 28.83
CA ASP A 827 5.87 23.70 27.99
C ASP A 827 4.41 23.25 27.73
N PHE A 828 4.17 21.94 27.58
CA PHE A 828 2.81 21.38 27.42
C PHE A 828 1.96 21.54 28.71
N LYS A 829 2.65 21.55 29.85
CA LYS A 829 2.15 21.81 31.21
C LYS A 829 1.35 23.12 31.30
N PHE A 830 1.80 24.16 30.62
CA PHE A 830 1.23 25.51 30.72
C PHE A 830 -0.04 25.70 29.88
N ASP A 831 -0.13 25.01 28.73
CA ASP A 831 -1.29 25.07 27.82
C ASP A 831 -2.45 24.18 28.29
N TRP A 832 -2.17 22.98 28.83
CA TRP A 832 -3.22 22.10 29.37
C TRP A 832 -3.93 22.75 30.58
N ALA A 833 -3.16 23.32 31.50
CA ALA A 833 -3.68 23.95 32.72
C ALA A 833 -4.52 25.22 32.47
N LYS A 834 -4.37 25.85 31.30
CA LYS A 834 -5.12 27.06 30.92
C LYS A 834 -6.49 26.79 30.32
N HIS A 835 -6.74 25.58 29.79
CA HIS A 835 -7.88 25.36 28.90
C HIS A 835 -8.94 24.36 29.39
N ASP A 836 -8.65 23.40 30.29
CA ASP A 836 -9.67 22.44 30.72
C ASP A 836 -9.56 22.00 32.20
N HIS A 837 -10.59 22.35 32.98
CA HIS A 837 -10.69 22.02 34.41
C HIS A 837 -11.42 20.70 34.71
N ASN A 838 -12.06 20.06 33.73
CA ASN A 838 -12.93 18.88 33.97
C ASN A 838 -12.33 17.51 33.58
N GLU A 839 -11.30 17.45 32.72
CA GLU A 839 -10.74 16.17 32.22
C GLU A 839 -9.44 15.73 32.96
N GLY A 840 -8.89 16.58 33.84
CA GLY A 840 -7.69 16.30 34.63
C GLY A 840 -7.76 15.07 35.57
N PRO A 841 -8.88 14.83 36.29
CA PRO A 841 -9.03 13.65 37.16
C PRO A 841 -8.93 12.31 36.43
N LEU A 842 -9.50 12.21 35.23
CA LEU A 842 -9.49 11.01 34.39
C LEU A 842 -8.07 10.66 33.92
N LEU A 843 -7.30 11.65 33.46
CA LEU A 843 -5.89 11.47 33.07
C LEU A 843 -5.03 10.96 34.25
N LEU A 844 -5.27 11.51 35.44
CA LEU A 844 -4.59 11.14 36.68
C LEU A 844 -4.93 9.71 37.14
N ALA A 845 -6.21 9.33 37.07
CA ALA A 845 -6.66 7.96 37.34
C ALA A 845 -5.96 6.97 36.40
N HIS A 846 -5.94 7.27 35.10
CA HIS A 846 -5.37 6.40 34.08
C HIS A 846 -3.83 6.27 34.18
N ALA A 847 -3.13 7.37 34.51
CA ALA A 847 -1.70 7.33 34.79
C ALA A 847 -1.37 6.50 36.05
N ALA A 848 -2.24 6.52 37.05
CA ALA A 848 -2.10 5.76 38.28
C ALA A 848 -2.39 4.26 38.10
N SER A 849 -3.38 3.86 37.29
CA SER A 849 -3.64 2.44 36.97
C SER A 849 -2.52 1.79 36.16
N LEU A 850 -1.79 2.60 35.39
CA LEU A 850 -0.60 2.18 34.64
C LEU A 850 0.66 1.97 35.52
N GLY A 851 0.62 2.32 36.82
CA GLY A 851 1.72 2.12 37.77
C GLY A 851 2.94 3.02 37.56
N SER A 852 2.83 4.09 36.76
CA SER A 852 3.96 4.95 36.40
C SER A 852 4.06 6.17 37.32
N LEU A 853 4.82 6.03 38.42
CA LEU A 853 5.02 7.06 39.45
C LEU A 853 5.52 8.41 38.89
N ASP A 854 6.38 8.39 37.88
CA ASP A 854 6.94 9.61 37.27
C ASP A 854 5.87 10.45 36.53
N ILE A 855 4.87 9.78 35.94
CA ILE A 855 3.78 10.44 35.19
C ILE A 855 2.80 11.08 36.17
N VAL A 856 2.44 10.35 37.24
CA VAL A 856 1.58 10.86 38.30
C VAL A 856 2.26 12.07 38.98
N ALA A 857 3.55 11.99 39.29
CA ALA A 857 4.31 13.11 39.83
C ALA A 857 4.39 14.31 38.86
N PHE A 858 4.54 14.07 37.56
CA PHE A 858 4.55 15.12 36.53
C PHE A 858 3.21 15.87 36.45
N ILE A 859 2.08 15.15 36.42
CA ILE A 859 0.73 15.76 36.36
C ILE A 859 0.43 16.56 37.64
N LEU A 860 0.83 16.03 38.81
CA LEU A 860 0.60 16.67 40.10
C LEU A 860 1.47 17.90 40.37
N ASN A 861 2.59 18.06 39.66
CA ASN A 861 3.50 19.19 39.83
C ASN A 861 3.14 20.42 38.97
N GLY A 862 1.99 20.43 38.26
CA GLY A 862 1.76 21.38 37.17
C GLY A 862 0.48 22.19 37.06
N THR A 863 -0.51 22.03 37.94
CA THR A 863 -1.67 22.93 37.96
C THR A 863 -1.45 24.09 38.96
N ALA A 864 -2.35 25.07 39.00
CA ALA A 864 -2.30 26.11 40.03
C ALA A 864 -2.81 25.53 41.35
N ILE A 865 -2.15 25.83 42.47
CA ILE A 865 -2.32 25.24 43.82
C ILE A 865 -3.80 24.97 44.23
N GLY A 866 -4.75 25.84 43.85
CA GLY A 866 -6.18 25.67 44.16
C GLY A 866 -6.94 24.63 43.33
N VAL A 867 -6.46 24.26 42.14
CA VAL A 867 -7.08 23.25 41.26
C VAL A 867 -6.67 21.82 41.66
N HIS A 868 -5.49 21.66 42.29
CA HIS A 868 -4.95 20.36 42.73
C HIS A 868 -5.85 19.62 43.73
N GLN A 869 -6.43 20.33 44.71
CA GLN A 869 -7.13 19.67 45.81
C GLN A 869 -8.43 19.00 45.38
N LYS A 870 -9.19 19.66 44.49
CA LYS A 870 -10.50 19.18 44.06
C LYS A 870 -10.38 18.01 43.07
N GLN A 871 -9.54 18.15 42.04
CA GLN A 871 -9.36 17.10 41.03
C GLN A 871 -8.77 15.81 41.63
N LEU A 872 -7.86 15.95 42.60
CA LEU A 872 -7.27 14.81 43.29
C LEU A 872 -8.27 14.14 44.25
N HIS A 873 -9.07 14.92 44.98
CA HIS A 873 -10.13 14.41 45.84
C HIS A 873 -11.16 13.60 45.05
N ASP A 874 -11.58 14.11 43.89
CA ASP A 874 -12.50 13.42 42.98
C ASP A 874 -11.87 12.12 42.44
N THR A 875 -10.58 12.13 42.10
CA THR A 875 -9.85 10.93 41.59
C THR A 875 -9.70 9.85 42.65
N VAL A 876 -9.32 10.23 43.88
CA VAL A 876 -9.20 9.30 45.00
C VAL A 876 -10.57 8.74 45.38
N SER A 877 -11.61 9.56 45.34
CA SER A 877 -12.99 9.10 45.56
C SER A 877 -13.43 8.09 44.50
N LEU A 878 -13.12 8.34 43.23
CA LEU A 878 -13.41 7.40 42.14
C LEU A 878 -12.66 6.07 42.31
N ALA A 879 -11.38 6.12 42.68
CA ALA A 879 -10.55 4.93 42.90
C ALA A 879 -11.07 4.05 44.06
N ILE A 880 -11.65 4.67 45.10
CA ILE A 880 -12.31 3.96 46.20
C ILE A 880 -13.63 3.34 45.71
N GLU A 881 -14.44 4.08 44.95
CA GLU A 881 -15.70 3.56 44.40
C GLU A 881 -15.46 2.38 43.43
N MET A 882 -14.29 2.33 42.77
CA MET A 882 -13.89 1.23 41.88
C MET A 882 -13.14 0.07 42.58
N ASP A 883 -12.75 0.23 43.84
CA ASP A 883 -11.94 -0.72 44.65
C ASP A 883 -10.68 -1.28 43.92
N ASP A 884 -9.96 -0.44 43.16
CA ASP A 884 -8.73 -0.84 42.45
C ASP A 884 -7.47 -0.67 43.34
N PRO A 885 -6.84 -1.77 43.80
CA PRO A 885 -5.70 -1.71 44.71
C PRO A 885 -4.45 -1.07 44.08
N SER A 886 -4.25 -1.25 42.77
CA SER A 886 -3.05 -0.80 42.07
C SER A 886 -3.02 0.73 41.91
N MET A 887 -4.18 1.30 41.61
CA MET A 887 -4.39 2.74 41.47
C MET A 887 -4.20 3.44 42.82
N LEU A 888 -4.83 2.90 43.89
CA LEU A 888 -4.70 3.43 45.25
C LEU A 888 -3.25 3.41 45.75
N GLN A 889 -2.53 2.31 45.55
CA GLN A 889 -1.12 2.20 45.96
C GLN A 889 -0.21 3.20 45.23
N SER A 890 -0.44 3.42 43.93
CA SER A 890 0.32 4.37 43.11
C SER A 890 0.05 5.83 43.51
N LEU A 891 -1.22 6.18 43.78
CA LEU A 891 -1.61 7.50 44.27
C LEU A 891 -1.03 7.80 45.66
N ILE A 892 -1.00 6.81 46.55
CA ILE A 892 -0.42 6.93 47.90
C ILE A 892 1.09 7.17 47.83
N LYS A 893 1.83 6.40 47.01
CA LYS A 893 3.27 6.61 46.79
C LYS A 893 3.58 7.96 46.12
N ALA A 894 2.73 8.41 45.19
CA ALA A 894 2.89 9.73 44.58
C ALA A 894 2.68 10.87 45.60
N GLY A 895 1.70 10.72 46.51
CA GLY A 895 1.47 11.66 47.61
C GLY A 895 2.62 11.74 48.62
N GLU A 896 3.43 10.70 48.75
CA GLU A 896 4.67 10.73 49.56
C GLU A 896 5.79 11.56 48.91
N LEU A 897 5.91 11.50 47.58
CA LEU A 897 6.95 12.18 46.80
C LEU A 897 6.70 13.69 46.63
N GLY A 898 5.44 14.15 46.73
CA GLY A 898 5.05 15.54 46.54
C GLY A 898 4.10 16.08 47.62
N TYR A 899 4.62 16.94 48.49
CA TYR A 899 3.88 17.89 49.35
C TYR A 899 2.57 17.37 49.99
N ALA A 900 2.66 16.34 50.83
CA ALA A 900 1.55 15.79 51.63
C ALA A 900 0.80 16.81 52.54
N TYR A 901 1.30 18.05 52.69
CA TYR A 901 0.67 19.11 53.50
C TYR A 901 -0.57 19.75 52.88
N GLN A 902 -0.85 19.52 51.59
CA GLN A 902 -1.97 20.16 50.90
C GLN A 902 -3.04 19.18 50.39
N MET A 903 -2.99 17.89 50.73
CA MET A 903 -3.98 16.91 50.26
C MET A 903 -5.19 16.79 51.20
N PRO A 904 -6.44 16.88 50.70
CA PRO A 904 -7.63 16.66 51.50
C PRO A 904 -7.90 15.15 51.62
N TRP A 905 -7.25 14.46 52.55
CA TRP A 905 -7.53 13.03 52.85
C TRP A 905 -8.87 12.83 53.58
N LYS A 906 -9.74 13.84 53.57
CA LYS A 906 -11.04 13.86 54.23
C LYS A 906 -12.07 13.30 53.24
N LEU A 907 -12.39 12.02 53.39
CA LEU A 907 -13.30 11.31 52.49
C LEU A 907 -14.51 10.87 53.32
N GLU A 908 -15.69 11.35 52.93
CA GLU A 908 -16.92 11.08 53.69
C GLU A 908 -17.38 9.62 53.56
N LYS A 909 -16.99 8.91 52.49
CA LYS A 909 -17.58 7.60 52.16
C LYS A 909 -16.84 6.40 52.76
N GLU A 910 -15.52 6.20 52.58
CA GLU A 910 -14.83 5.00 53.14
C GLU A 910 -13.31 5.15 53.48
N PRO A 911 -12.93 5.82 54.58
CA PRO A 911 -11.52 5.97 54.98
C PRO A 911 -10.78 4.66 55.34
N LYS A 912 -11.51 3.56 55.60
CA LYS A 912 -10.93 2.25 55.97
C LYS A 912 -10.19 1.58 54.81
N ILE A 913 -10.72 1.69 53.60
CA ILE A 913 -10.09 1.13 52.39
C ILE A 913 -8.77 1.84 52.10
N LEU A 914 -8.76 3.17 52.18
CA LEU A 914 -7.55 3.96 51.97
C LEU A 914 -6.48 3.64 53.00
N LEU A 915 -6.87 3.56 54.28
CA LEU A 915 -5.95 3.25 55.38
C LEU A 915 -5.33 1.86 55.21
N LYS A 916 -6.12 0.85 54.79
CA LYS A 916 -5.63 -0.50 54.49
C LYS A 916 -4.53 -0.48 53.42
N HIS A 917 -4.74 0.26 52.33
CA HIS A 917 -3.76 0.35 51.24
C HIS A 917 -2.54 1.21 51.60
N ALA A 918 -2.71 2.27 52.41
CA ALA A 918 -1.60 3.10 52.87
C ALA A 918 -0.63 2.34 53.77
N VAL A 919 -1.17 1.48 54.64
CA VAL A 919 -0.37 0.57 55.47
C VAL A 919 0.28 -0.52 54.62
N ALA A 920 -0.42 -1.09 53.64
CA ALA A 920 0.17 -2.05 52.71
C ALA A 920 1.35 -1.46 51.91
N CYS A 921 1.30 -0.16 51.58
CA CYS A 921 2.40 0.58 50.97
C CYS A 921 3.54 0.97 51.94
N ASN A 922 3.41 0.66 53.23
CA ASN A 922 4.35 1.07 54.29
C ASN A 922 4.54 2.60 54.43
N SER A 923 3.54 3.39 54.01
CA SER A 923 3.59 4.84 54.04
C SER A 923 3.24 5.38 55.43
N ARG A 924 4.25 5.64 56.28
CA ARG A 924 4.02 6.19 57.62
C ARG A 924 3.36 7.57 57.59
N ARG A 925 3.72 8.41 56.62
CA ARG A 925 3.29 9.82 56.54
C ARG A 925 1.84 9.98 56.06
N VAL A 926 1.43 9.21 55.05
CA VAL A 926 0.05 9.25 54.54
C VAL A 926 -0.91 8.56 55.52
N THR A 927 -0.49 7.44 56.10
CA THR A 927 -1.24 6.74 57.17
C THR A 927 -1.54 7.70 58.33
N ALA A 928 -0.56 8.51 58.73
CA ALA A 928 -0.72 9.50 59.78
C ALA A 928 -1.79 10.56 59.45
N LEU A 929 -1.74 11.14 58.25
CA LEU A 929 -2.69 12.17 57.81
C LEU A 929 -4.13 11.64 57.63
N ILE A 930 -4.29 10.38 57.19
CA ILE A 930 -5.62 9.75 57.09
C ILE A 930 -6.24 9.58 58.48
N LEU A 931 -5.43 9.13 59.45
CA LEU A 931 -5.84 8.93 60.84
C LEU A 931 -6.18 10.25 61.56
N GLU A 932 -5.42 11.33 61.30
CA GLU A 932 -5.71 12.68 61.84
C GLU A 932 -7.04 13.25 61.32
N ASN A 933 -7.31 13.09 60.02
CA ASN A 933 -8.45 13.74 59.38
C ASN A 933 -9.76 12.95 59.47
N ASN A 934 -9.70 11.64 59.75
CA ASN A 934 -10.85 10.76 59.85
C ASN A 934 -10.71 9.84 61.09
N PRO A 935 -11.25 10.24 62.25
CA PRO A 935 -11.20 9.43 63.46
C PRO A 935 -12.08 8.18 63.31
N MET A 936 -11.52 7.13 62.71
CA MET A 936 -12.11 5.81 62.60
C MET A 936 -12.22 5.17 63.98
N GLY A 937 -13.33 4.45 64.26
CA GLY A 937 -13.62 3.79 65.54
C GLY A 937 -12.36 3.29 66.26
N SER A 938 -12.11 3.89 67.44
CA SER A 938 -10.79 4.12 68.03
C SER A 938 -9.85 2.90 68.13
N TYR A 939 -10.39 1.70 68.34
CA TYR A 939 -9.57 0.50 68.52
C TYR A 939 -8.87 0.02 67.24
N SER A 940 -9.55 0.08 66.09
CA SER A 940 -8.97 -0.37 64.81
C SER A 940 -7.87 0.59 64.35
N ALA A 941 -8.11 1.89 64.51
CA ALA A 941 -7.14 2.95 64.20
C ALA A 941 -5.89 2.84 65.09
N PHE A 942 -6.08 2.57 66.39
CA PHE A 942 -5.01 2.34 67.36
C PHE A 942 -4.13 1.14 66.98
N CYS A 943 -4.74 -0.02 66.70
CA CYS A 943 -4.00 -1.23 66.32
C CYS A 943 -3.20 -1.04 65.02
N GLN A 944 -3.74 -0.26 64.08
CA GLN A 944 -3.13 -0.03 62.78
C GLN A 944 -1.99 1.01 62.85
N ALA A 945 -2.11 2.01 63.72
CA ALA A 945 -1.03 2.95 64.04
C ALA A 945 0.18 2.24 64.69
N LEU A 946 -0.07 1.30 65.63
CA LEU A 946 0.97 0.46 66.24
C LEU A 946 1.68 -0.43 65.22
N LYS A 947 0.93 -1.14 64.38
CA LYS A 947 1.50 -1.99 63.31
C LYS A 947 2.36 -1.20 62.31
N SER A 948 2.10 0.10 62.15
CA SER A 948 2.83 0.97 61.24
C SER A 948 4.02 1.71 61.90
N GLY A 949 4.23 1.54 63.21
CA GLY A 949 5.29 2.19 63.98
C GLY A 949 5.06 3.68 64.27
N LEU A 950 3.81 4.15 64.22
CA LEU A 950 3.43 5.55 64.48
C LEU A 950 3.11 5.77 65.96
N GLU A 951 4.13 5.65 66.81
CA GLU A 951 4.00 5.62 68.28
C GLU A 951 3.26 6.83 68.87
N GLY A 952 3.56 8.05 68.38
CA GLY A 952 2.93 9.28 68.85
C GLY A 952 1.43 9.36 68.54
N MET A 953 1.01 8.86 67.37
CA MET A 953 -0.40 8.83 66.97
C MET A 953 -1.18 7.73 67.65
N ALA A 954 -0.59 6.55 67.82
CA ALA A 954 -1.18 5.49 68.63
C ALA A 954 -1.49 6.02 70.04
N MET A 955 -0.58 6.79 70.64
CA MET A 955 -0.80 7.42 71.95
C MET A 955 -1.90 8.49 71.93
N LEU A 956 -1.99 9.32 70.88
CA LEU A 956 -3.06 10.32 70.71
C LEU A 956 -4.45 9.67 70.55
N ILE A 957 -4.54 8.64 69.71
CA ILE A 957 -5.79 7.88 69.51
C ILE A 957 -6.21 7.19 70.81
N TRP A 958 -5.23 6.68 71.57
CA TRP A 958 -5.48 6.10 72.89
C TRP A 958 -5.88 7.15 73.94
N THR A 959 -5.30 8.36 73.92
CA THR A 959 -5.65 9.43 74.87
C THR A 959 -7.06 9.97 74.64
N ASP A 960 -7.49 10.07 73.39
CA ASP A 960 -8.82 10.62 73.04
C ASP A 960 -9.94 9.56 73.15
N GLY A 961 -9.59 8.27 73.14
CA GLY A 961 -10.51 7.15 73.25
C GLY A 961 -10.79 6.73 74.69
N GLU A 962 -11.49 7.53 75.50
CA GLU A 962 -12.01 7.08 76.82
C GLU A 962 -13.02 5.89 76.72
N HIS A 963 -13.38 5.47 75.51
CA HIS A 963 -14.32 4.38 75.23
C HIS A 963 -13.82 3.40 74.16
N ILE A 964 -12.62 2.80 74.35
CA ILE A 964 -12.39 1.47 73.77
C ILE A 964 -13.20 0.49 74.64
N THR A 965 -14.48 0.31 74.31
CA THR A 965 -15.40 -0.54 75.07
C THR A 965 -14.96 -2.00 74.99
N SER A 966 -15.13 -2.71 76.12
CA SER A 966 -14.69 -4.09 76.34
C SER A 966 -15.23 -5.13 75.36
N GLU A 967 -16.22 -4.78 74.53
CA GLU A 967 -16.85 -5.71 73.59
C GLU A 967 -16.02 -6.01 72.33
N THR A 968 -15.03 -5.18 71.96
CA THR A 968 -14.18 -5.44 70.77
C THR A 968 -13.01 -6.40 71.05
N LEU A 969 -12.78 -6.77 72.31
CA LEU A 969 -11.61 -7.51 72.79
C LEU A 969 -11.88 -9.01 73.04
N ARG A 970 -12.71 -9.65 72.22
CA ARG A 970 -13.13 -11.05 72.44
C ARG A 970 -12.14 -12.13 72.01
N TYR A 971 -10.91 -11.80 71.65
CA TYR A 971 -9.89 -12.83 71.35
C TYR A 971 -8.62 -12.61 72.15
N SER A 972 -8.41 -13.53 73.09
CA SER A 972 -7.17 -13.88 73.79
C SER A 972 -6.43 -12.79 74.57
N THR A 973 -6.88 -12.52 75.80
CA THR A 973 -6.15 -12.66 77.09
C THR A 973 -7.17 -12.31 78.18
N THR A 974 -7.10 -12.90 79.36
CA THR A 974 -8.16 -12.89 80.39
C THR A 974 -8.46 -11.53 81.05
N ASN A 975 -7.92 -10.40 80.56
CA ASN A 975 -8.22 -9.06 81.05
C ASN A 975 -8.27 -8.00 79.91
N PRO A 976 -9.42 -7.34 79.63
CA PRO A 976 -9.56 -6.38 78.53
C PRO A 976 -8.64 -5.14 78.66
N ARG A 977 -8.23 -4.79 79.88
CA ARG A 977 -7.32 -3.66 80.14
C ARG A 977 -5.92 -3.87 79.58
N GLU A 978 -5.50 -5.11 79.36
CA GLU A 978 -4.08 -5.45 79.14
C GLU A 978 -3.76 -5.79 77.67
N THR A 979 -4.78 -6.06 76.85
CA THR A 979 -4.64 -6.35 75.42
C THR A 979 -3.88 -5.29 74.58
N PRO A 980 -4.08 -3.97 74.82
CA PRO A 980 -3.34 -2.91 74.11
C PRO A 980 -1.84 -2.92 74.40
N LEU A 981 -1.48 -3.25 75.65
CA LEU A 981 -0.09 -3.36 76.08
C LEU A 981 0.58 -4.56 75.40
N TRP A 982 -0.14 -5.68 75.33
CA TRP A 982 0.34 -6.89 74.67
C TRP A 982 0.55 -6.70 73.16
N LEU A 983 -0.35 -5.99 72.47
CA LEU A 983 -0.19 -5.62 71.07
C LEU A 983 0.98 -4.64 70.83
N ALA A 984 1.20 -3.69 71.74
CA ALA A 984 2.34 -2.77 71.69
C ALA A 984 3.68 -3.51 71.90
N LEU A 985 3.68 -4.55 72.75
CA LEU A 985 4.82 -5.45 72.95
C LEU A 985 5.12 -6.31 71.72
N GLN A 986 4.09 -6.93 71.11
CA GLN A 986 4.27 -7.70 69.88
C GLN A 986 4.80 -6.85 68.71
N SER A 987 4.35 -5.60 68.59
CA SER A 987 4.77 -4.68 67.54
C SER A 987 6.13 -4.02 67.79
N GLY A 988 6.77 -4.24 68.94
CA GLY A 988 8.13 -3.74 69.24
C GLY A 988 8.24 -2.24 69.53
N CYS A 989 7.11 -1.55 69.77
CA CYS A 989 7.07 -0.10 70.00
C CYS A 989 7.36 0.27 71.47
N THR A 990 8.65 0.26 71.85
CA THR A 990 9.12 0.34 73.24
C THR A 990 8.74 1.64 73.98
N GLY A 991 8.61 2.75 73.25
CA GLY A 991 8.18 4.05 73.80
C GLY A 991 6.72 4.08 74.23
N VAL A 992 5.84 3.39 73.48
CA VAL A 992 4.40 3.27 73.79
C VAL A 992 4.18 2.32 74.96
N VAL A 993 4.90 1.19 74.97
CA VAL A 993 4.87 0.20 76.06
C VAL A 993 5.21 0.86 77.40
N THR A 994 6.30 1.64 77.45
CA THR A 994 6.73 2.34 78.67
C THR A 994 5.65 3.30 79.21
N ARG A 995 4.98 4.05 78.32
CA ARG A 995 3.94 5.02 78.72
C ARG A 995 2.62 4.35 79.10
N LEU A 996 2.24 3.26 78.43
CA LEU A 996 1.06 2.48 78.78
C LEU A 996 1.22 1.84 80.17
N ILE A 997 2.40 1.27 80.48
CA ILE A 997 2.71 0.71 81.81
C ILE A 997 2.57 1.77 82.91
N PHE A 998 3.17 2.94 82.71
CA PHE A 998 3.07 4.05 83.66
C PHE A 998 1.62 4.52 83.87
N ARG A 999 0.83 4.57 82.80
CA ARG A 999 -0.55 5.08 82.86
C ARG A 999 -1.55 4.05 83.38
N MET A 1000 -1.32 2.77 83.14
CA MET A 1000 -2.10 1.65 83.68
C MET A 1000 -1.79 1.41 85.17
N ASN A 1001 -0.71 2.01 85.69
CA ASN A 1001 -0.30 1.95 87.10
C ASN A 1001 -0.09 0.50 87.58
N MET A 1002 0.50 -0.34 86.71
CA MET A 1002 0.68 -1.77 86.96
C MET A 1002 1.65 -2.02 88.11
N SER A 1003 1.34 -3.00 88.96
CA SER A 1003 2.19 -3.41 90.08
C SER A 1003 3.42 -4.20 89.61
N ASP A 1004 4.47 -4.23 90.44
CA ASP A 1004 5.69 -5.01 90.18
C ASP A 1004 5.44 -6.53 90.06
N GLN A 1005 4.34 -7.01 90.66
CA GLN A 1005 3.89 -8.40 90.55
C GLN A 1005 3.21 -8.68 89.19
N GLU A 1006 2.40 -7.75 88.69
CA GLU A 1006 1.78 -7.86 87.37
C GLU A 1006 2.83 -7.78 86.26
N LEU A 1007 3.79 -6.86 86.37
CA LEU A 1007 4.92 -6.77 85.43
C LEU A 1007 5.78 -8.02 85.42
N LEU A 1008 6.01 -8.65 86.58
CA LEU A 1008 6.73 -9.92 86.68
C LEU A 1008 6.01 -11.02 85.89
N GLN A 1009 4.70 -11.16 86.08
CA GLN A 1009 3.90 -12.15 85.34
C GLN A 1009 3.98 -11.92 83.83
N TYR A 1010 3.97 -10.67 83.39
CA TYR A 1010 4.12 -10.33 81.97
C TYR A 1010 5.52 -10.59 81.41
N THR A 1011 6.59 -10.33 82.18
CA THR A 1011 7.95 -10.73 81.78
C THR A 1011 8.09 -12.24 81.68
N ASP A 1012 7.51 -13.00 82.61
CA ASP A 1012 7.62 -14.46 82.61
C ASP A 1012 6.80 -15.08 81.46
N LEU A 1013 5.61 -14.55 81.17
CA LEU A 1013 4.79 -14.96 80.02
C LEU A 1013 5.47 -14.60 78.68
N ALA A 1014 6.14 -13.44 78.61
CA ALA A 1014 6.93 -13.06 77.45
C ALA A 1014 8.15 -13.98 77.26
N LYS A 1015 8.81 -14.41 78.35
CA LYS A 1015 9.93 -15.37 78.28
C LYS A 1015 9.51 -16.73 77.71
N GLU A 1016 8.29 -17.19 77.99
CA GLU A 1016 7.77 -18.45 77.45
C GLU A 1016 7.41 -18.40 75.96
N LEU A 1017 7.13 -17.23 75.40
CA LEU A 1017 6.65 -17.06 74.01
C LEU A 1017 7.75 -16.63 73.01
N CYS A 1018 8.94 -16.27 73.50
CA CYS A 1018 9.98 -15.59 72.72
C CYS A 1018 11.13 -16.54 72.32
N ASP A 1019 11.11 -17.03 71.08
CA ASP A 1019 12.10 -17.98 70.52
C ASP A 1019 13.13 -17.32 69.56
N THR A 1020 13.08 -15.99 69.36
CA THR A 1020 13.96 -15.29 68.40
C THR A 1020 14.82 -14.18 69.03
N ASP A 1021 15.99 -13.89 68.46
CA ASP A 1021 16.94 -12.89 68.99
C ASP A 1021 16.40 -11.44 69.03
N GLU A 1022 15.38 -11.10 68.21
CA GLU A 1022 14.68 -9.80 68.31
C GLU A 1022 13.89 -9.66 69.61
N ASP A 1023 13.40 -10.77 70.17
CA ASP A 1023 12.56 -10.76 71.36
C ASP A 1023 13.34 -10.60 72.68
N ARG A 1024 14.65 -10.90 72.68
CA ARG A 1024 15.53 -10.64 73.83
C ARG A 1024 15.61 -9.15 74.19
N SER A 1025 15.63 -8.27 73.18
CA SER A 1025 15.65 -6.82 73.39
C SER A 1025 14.36 -6.28 74.06
N LYS A 1026 13.23 -6.96 73.82
CA LYS A 1026 11.92 -6.63 74.43
C LYS A 1026 11.84 -7.11 75.88
N LEU A 1027 12.47 -8.25 76.17
CA LEU A 1027 12.64 -8.77 77.53
C LEU A 1027 13.54 -7.87 78.38
N ASP A 1028 14.67 -7.41 77.84
CA ASP A 1028 15.57 -6.48 78.52
C ASP A 1028 14.89 -5.13 78.82
N LEU A 1029 14.00 -4.66 77.93
CA LEU A 1029 13.20 -3.45 78.16
C LEU A 1029 12.21 -3.64 79.32
N LEU A 1030 11.48 -4.75 79.36
CA LEU A 1030 10.54 -5.04 80.44
C LEU A 1030 11.25 -5.23 81.79
N GLU A 1031 12.40 -5.89 81.81
CA GLU A 1031 13.24 -6.00 83.02
C GLU A 1031 13.82 -4.66 83.46
N GLY A 1032 14.26 -3.82 82.52
CA GLY A 1032 14.74 -2.46 82.78
C GLY A 1032 13.66 -1.51 83.30
N LEU A 1033 12.43 -1.63 82.80
CA LEU A 1033 11.27 -0.87 83.29
C LEU A 1033 10.85 -1.32 84.69
N ARG A 1034 10.89 -2.62 84.95
CA ARG A 1034 10.65 -3.19 86.28
C ARG A 1034 11.67 -2.68 87.31
N TYR A 1035 12.94 -2.59 86.92
CA TYR A 1035 13.98 -1.99 87.76
C TYR A 1035 13.72 -0.51 88.05
N LYS A 1036 13.23 0.24 87.06
CA LYS A 1036 12.86 1.66 87.17
C LYS A 1036 11.61 1.95 88.00
N GLN A 1037 10.71 0.99 88.16
CA GLN A 1037 9.48 1.14 88.94
C GLN A 1037 9.63 0.68 90.39
N ARG A 1038 10.68 -0.11 90.68
CA ARG A 1038 11.15 -0.41 92.05
C ARG A 1038 11.93 0.74 92.68
N LEU A 1039 12.62 1.54 91.84
CA LEU A 1039 13.19 2.83 92.19
C LEU A 1039 12.08 3.89 92.27
#